data_AF-A0A8J7UW35-F1
#
_entry.id   AF-A0A8J7UW35-F1
#
_cell.length_a   1.000
_cell.length_b   1.000
_cell.length_c   1.000
_cell.angle_alpha   90.00
_cell.angle_beta   90.00
_cell.angle_gamma   90.00
#
_symmetry.space_group_name_H-M   'P 1'
#
loop_
_entity.id
_entity.type
_entity.pdbx_description
1 polymer ?
#
loop_
_entity_poly.entity_id
_entity_poly.type
_entity_poly.pdbx_seq_one_letter_code
_entity_poly.pdbx_strand_id
1 'polypeptide(L)'
;MFTLLHPPVNRTFIATSLFFFAFFLTGLLHFNTTIATGASANQPESPPERGDTRIVIISDLNSSYGSTDYDPEVDSVVARLPGYDPDIVIIPGDMIAGQHLRLDEDDLWAMWDAFDERIAAPMRDAGIPFGFTLGNHDGSSSGSFDHERDVAAEYWNRPESDPGLNFLSKEHYPYWFSYKHGDIFFATWDASSARIFEENISWLREQLTSEEAQNARYRIVLGHLPLYPLAYGRNRPGEVLNKPDRYLELFRKHGVDMYVSGHHHAYYPGKRDDIRLLSAGAVGQGPRQILGSPHPPRKAYTVLDFDWDSGDIRNTTRNPVNDERITHRELPVHLHGIQGYLVRDDQKPAQSYTALLHEPESLTPVSAASARLEGDSLMIEGCFTDPGSTLLQGPEAAVALRFGPQQIEGETIATLFPVHPDETDMQDRLPDAFGNNDSFPETLRETFAETDIAGCFEGRVRLTSHQKEMTAAGMVHIAIRTLDHPDGGIRGQLLPEGTTEPPAVALTDTVISPDEQSTDRKRNGGSESGNYSNETTGDHAPENSKNFDFEVTWDDVLHPDGFPVGFVYQISRDDTFDDILFQKHARYENRIELNAEEILSGMDSSHTDQKNGGKYRLYHRVISTDGLHMAAGTAALLEISSGD
;
A
#
# COMPACT_ATOMS: atom_id res chain seq x y z
N MET A 1 54.88 -32.94 -45.69
CA MET A 1 55.12 -34.01 -46.68
C MET A 1 55.05 -35.35 -45.96
N PHE A 2 53.84 -35.86 -45.78
CA PHE A 2 53.51 -37.29 -45.81
C PHE A 2 52.11 -37.33 -46.42
N THR A 3 52.02 -38.07 -47.52
CA THR A 3 51.03 -37.95 -48.59
C THR A 3 50.14 -39.19 -48.57
N LEU A 4 49.05 -39.16 -49.36
CA LEU A 4 48.26 -40.29 -49.95
C LEU A 4 46.92 -40.55 -49.23
N LEU A 5 45.73 -40.65 -49.86
CA LEU A 5 45.28 -40.83 -51.26
C LEU A 5 43.77 -40.49 -51.38
N HIS A 6 43.33 -40.02 -52.55
CA HIS A 6 41.96 -40.14 -53.12
C HIS A 6 41.93 -41.35 -54.11
N PRO A 7 40.85 -41.76 -54.85
CA PRO A 7 39.41 -41.38 -54.98
C PRO A 7 38.51 -42.68 -55.02
N PRO A 8 37.41 -42.90 -55.82
CA PRO A 8 36.39 -42.05 -56.50
C PRO A 8 34.90 -42.49 -56.34
N VAL A 9 34.00 -41.57 -56.72
CA VAL A 9 32.71 -41.68 -57.46
C VAL A 9 32.02 -43.05 -57.59
N ASN A 10 30.71 -43.13 -57.28
CA ASN A 10 29.76 -43.89 -58.09
C ASN A 10 28.31 -43.35 -58.05
N ARG A 11 27.71 -43.20 -59.23
CA ARG A 11 26.33 -42.81 -59.51
C ARG A 11 25.47 -44.06 -59.76
N THR A 12 24.26 -44.11 -59.19
CA THR A 12 23.10 -44.91 -59.69
C THR A 12 21.82 -44.20 -59.19
N PHE A 13 20.96 -43.56 -60.00
CA PHE A 13 19.83 -44.12 -60.79
C PHE A 13 18.90 -44.99 -59.90
N ILE A 14 17.57 -44.80 -59.73
CA ILE A 14 16.44 -44.41 -60.60
C ILE A 14 15.22 -44.02 -59.70
N ALA A 15 14.35 -43.18 -60.28
CA ALA A 15 12.90 -42.96 -60.08
C ALA A 15 12.15 -43.86 -59.05
N THR A 16 11.06 -43.41 -58.41
CA THR A 16 9.81 -43.04 -59.10
C THR A 16 8.85 -42.34 -58.11
N SER A 17 8.25 -41.25 -58.57
CA SER A 17 7.06 -40.62 -57.98
C SER A 17 5.78 -41.39 -58.35
N LEU A 18 4.83 -41.44 -57.42
CA LEU A 18 3.35 -41.30 -57.53
C LEU A 18 2.69 -42.12 -56.40
N PHE A 19 2.10 -41.48 -55.39
CA PHE A 19 0.67 -41.13 -55.29
C PHE A 19 -0.29 -42.33 -55.46
N PHE A 20 -0.89 -42.86 -54.38
CA PHE A 20 -2.19 -42.46 -53.83
C PHE A 20 -2.76 -43.50 -52.82
N PHE A 21 -3.57 -42.98 -51.87
CA PHE A 21 -4.68 -43.62 -51.11
C PHE A 21 -4.45 -44.33 -49.75
N ALA A 22 -4.75 -43.57 -48.68
CA ALA A 22 -5.85 -43.75 -47.71
C ALA A 22 -5.82 -44.77 -46.52
N PHE A 23 -6.11 -44.16 -45.35
CA PHE A 23 -6.95 -44.57 -44.20
C PHE A 23 -6.52 -45.65 -43.17
N PHE A 24 -6.36 -45.17 -41.92
CA PHE A 24 -6.70 -45.72 -40.57
C PHE A 24 -6.40 -47.20 -40.23
N LEU A 25 -5.57 -47.46 -39.19
CA LEU A 25 -5.99 -47.81 -37.80
C LEU A 25 -4.77 -48.15 -36.88
N THR A 26 -4.75 -47.55 -35.67
CA THR A 26 -4.29 -48.05 -34.35
C THR A 26 -2.86 -48.57 -34.09
N GLY A 27 -2.23 -48.01 -33.04
CA GLY A 27 -1.83 -48.86 -31.88
C GLY A 27 -0.48 -48.63 -31.18
N LEU A 28 -0.48 -47.69 -30.21
CA LEU A 28 0.25 -47.65 -28.92
C LEU A 28 1.76 -47.36 -28.80
N LEU A 29 1.98 -46.36 -27.93
CA LEU A 29 3.04 -46.13 -26.93
C LEU A 29 4.40 -45.72 -27.48
N HIS A 30 4.87 -44.53 -27.09
CA HIS A 30 6.11 -44.28 -26.31
C HIS A 30 6.09 -42.81 -25.82
N PHE A 31 6.60 -42.60 -24.61
CA PHE A 31 6.60 -41.37 -23.81
C PHE A 31 7.01 -40.09 -24.58
N ASN A 32 6.20 -39.03 -24.48
CA ASN A 32 6.64 -37.67 -24.79
C ASN A 32 7.23 -37.03 -23.54
N THR A 33 8.56 -36.98 -23.47
CA THR A 33 9.28 -36.04 -22.62
C THR A 33 9.27 -34.69 -23.34
N THR A 34 8.37 -33.78 -22.95
CA THR A 34 8.41 -32.41 -23.43
C THR A 34 9.58 -31.71 -22.72
N ILE A 35 10.71 -31.58 -23.41
CA ILE A 35 11.76 -30.65 -23.00
C ILE A 35 11.22 -29.25 -23.32
N ALA A 36 10.81 -28.52 -22.27
CA ALA A 36 10.59 -27.10 -22.35
C ALA A 36 11.91 -26.43 -22.74
N THR A 37 11.97 -25.90 -23.96
CA THR A 37 13.08 -25.10 -24.46
C THR A 37 12.61 -23.67 -24.62
N GLY A 38 13.34 -22.76 -23.98
CA GLY A 38 13.37 -21.34 -24.33
C GLY A 38 12.48 -20.44 -23.49
N ALA A 39 13.00 -19.99 -22.35
CA ALA A 39 12.68 -18.66 -21.86
C ALA A 39 13.03 -17.66 -22.97
N SER A 40 12.01 -16.99 -23.52
CA SER A 40 12.22 -15.82 -24.36
C SER A 40 12.89 -14.76 -23.49
N ALA A 41 14.11 -14.34 -23.84
CA ALA A 41 14.68 -13.12 -23.30
C ALA A 41 13.76 -11.97 -23.77
N ASN A 42 12.93 -11.45 -22.85
CA ASN A 42 12.03 -10.33 -23.12
C ASN A 42 12.86 -9.17 -23.68
N GLN A 43 12.59 -8.78 -24.93
CA GLN A 43 13.04 -7.49 -25.43
C GLN A 43 12.40 -6.41 -24.56
N PRO A 44 13.12 -5.35 -24.17
CA PRO A 44 12.53 -4.25 -23.42
C PRO A 44 11.32 -3.71 -24.18
N GLU A 45 10.22 -3.49 -23.47
CA GLU A 45 9.01 -2.94 -24.05
C GLU A 45 9.33 -1.53 -24.61
N SER A 46 8.70 -1.12 -25.70
CA SER A 46 8.93 0.23 -26.24
C SER A 46 8.64 1.29 -25.15
N PRO A 47 9.39 2.41 -25.12
CA PRO A 47 9.08 3.53 -24.24
C PRO A 47 7.60 3.93 -24.35
N PRO A 48 6.98 4.40 -23.25
CA PRO A 48 5.58 4.84 -23.28
C PRO A 48 5.40 5.99 -24.29
N GLU A 49 4.15 6.25 -24.67
CA GLU A 49 3.82 7.40 -25.53
C GLU A 49 4.23 8.71 -24.85
N ARG A 50 5.11 9.45 -25.53
CA ARG A 50 5.68 10.71 -25.02
C ARG A 50 4.60 11.79 -24.92
N GLY A 51 4.56 12.45 -23.78
CA GLY A 51 3.83 13.72 -23.61
C GLY A 51 4.63 14.89 -24.17
N ASP A 52 4.15 16.10 -23.92
CA ASP A 52 4.87 17.32 -24.26
C ASP A 52 6.12 17.51 -23.40
N THR A 53 6.03 17.13 -22.12
CA THR A 53 7.20 17.06 -21.22
C THR A 53 7.29 15.68 -20.58
N ARG A 54 8.49 15.12 -20.59
CA ARG A 54 8.82 13.82 -20.02
C ARG A 54 9.84 13.96 -18.91
N ILE A 55 9.49 13.43 -17.75
CA ILE A 55 10.38 13.31 -16.59
C ILE A 55 10.64 11.83 -16.32
N VAL A 56 11.90 11.45 -16.14
CA VAL A 56 12.25 10.12 -15.63
C VAL A 56 12.73 10.24 -14.19
N ILE A 57 12.19 9.41 -13.30
CA ILE A 57 12.48 9.40 -11.86
C ILE A 57 13.21 8.11 -11.52
N ILE A 58 14.41 8.24 -10.97
CA ILE A 58 15.25 7.17 -10.43
C ILE A 58 15.61 7.56 -8.99
N SER A 59 15.55 6.64 -8.04
CA SER A 59 15.72 6.96 -6.61
C SER A 59 16.41 5.84 -5.87
N ASP A 60 16.97 6.17 -4.70
CA ASP A 60 17.57 5.22 -3.75
C ASP A 60 18.52 4.28 -4.51
N LEU A 61 19.53 4.89 -5.13
CA LEU A 61 20.45 4.27 -6.08
C LEU A 61 21.53 3.47 -5.34
N ASN A 62 21.80 3.88 -4.11
CA ASN A 62 22.89 3.40 -3.29
C ASN A 62 22.80 1.90 -2.94
N SER A 63 23.94 1.39 -2.50
CA SER A 63 24.12 0.02 -1.98
C SER A 63 24.34 0.08 -0.47
N SER A 64 25.01 -0.92 0.12
CA SER A 64 25.36 -0.94 1.54
C SER A 64 26.23 0.24 1.94
N TYR A 65 26.13 0.68 3.20
CA TYR A 65 26.95 1.76 3.79
C TYR A 65 28.43 1.68 3.39
N GLY A 66 28.97 2.79 2.88
CA GLY A 66 30.36 2.89 2.42
C GLY A 66 30.63 2.39 1.01
N SER A 67 29.63 1.83 0.32
CA SER A 67 29.82 1.29 -1.03
C SER A 67 30.07 2.39 -2.05
N THR A 68 31.07 2.17 -2.89
CA THR A 68 31.32 2.91 -4.14
C THR A 68 30.79 2.15 -5.37
N ASP A 69 30.26 0.95 -5.17
CA ASP A 69 29.62 0.16 -6.23
C ASP A 69 28.10 0.37 -6.24
N TYR A 70 27.51 0.28 -7.43
CA TYR A 70 26.07 0.29 -7.69
C TYR A 70 25.59 -1.05 -8.21
N ASP A 71 24.33 -1.38 -7.95
CA ASP A 71 23.71 -2.58 -8.52
C ASP A 71 23.63 -2.48 -10.06
N PRO A 72 23.77 -3.59 -10.80
CA PRO A 72 23.69 -3.58 -12.27
C PRO A 72 22.41 -2.96 -12.84
N GLU A 73 21.30 -3.01 -12.08
CA GLU A 73 20.05 -2.35 -12.45
C GLU A 73 20.19 -0.82 -12.55
N VAL A 74 21.01 -0.20 -11.70
CA VAL A 74 21.27 1.26 -11.74
C VAL A 74 21.97 1.61 -13.04
N ASP A 75 23.07 0.93 -13.35
CA ASP A 75 23.81 1.11 -14.62
C ASP A 75 22.90 0.88 -15.83
N SER A 76 22.07 -0.16 -15.77
CA SER A 76 21.11 -0.51 -16.82
C SER A 76 20.04 0.58 -17.03
N VAL A 77 19.50 1.16 -15.96
CA VAL A 77 18.54 2.28 -16.09
C VAL A 77 19.24 3.51 -16.66
N VAL A 78 20.41 3.90 -16.14
CA VAL A 78 21.17 5.07 -16.63
C VAL A 78 21.49 4.94 -18.12
N ALA A 79 21.95 3.76 -18.57
CA ALA A 79 22.24 3.50 -19.98
C ALA A 79 21.01 3.56 -20.89
N ARG A 80 19.80 3.35 -20.35
CA ARG A 80 18.53 3.44 -21.09
C ARG A 80 17.96 4.85 -21.17
N LEU A 81 18.38 5.78 -20.31
CA LEU A 81 17.81 7.14 -20.24
C LEU A 81 17.76 7.85 -21.61
N PRO A 82 18.80 7.86 -22.46
CA PRO A 82 18.71 8.51 -23.76
C PRO A 82 17.63 7.91 -24.68
N GLY A 83 17.31 6.63 -24.54
CA GLY A 83 16.24 5.96 -25.30
C GLY A 83 14.83 6.34 -24.85
N TYR A 84 14.68 6.85 -23.62
CA TYR A 84 13.43 7.41 -23.13
C TYR A 84 13.19 8.85 -23.59
N ASP A 85 14.22 9.55 -24.07
CA ASP A 85 14.17 10.97 -24.47
C ASP A 85 13.56 11.88 -23.37
N PRO A 86 14.08 11.84 -22.13
CA PRO A 86 13.60 12.69 -21.05
C PRO A 86 14.01 14.15 -21.26
N ASP A 87 13.12 15.08 -20.92
CA ASP A 87 13.46 16.49 -20.84
C ASP A 87 14.27 16.79 -19.57
N ILE A 88 14.02 16.04 -18.49
CA ILE A 88 14.75 16.09 -17.22
C ILE A 88 14.66 14.75 -16.47
N VAL A 89 15.72 14.40 -15.75
CA VAL A 89 15.72 13.28 -14.78
C VAL A 89 15.58 13.83 -13.36
N ILE A 90 14.86 13.15 -12.47
CA ILE A 90 14.76 13.54 -11.06
C ILE A 90 15.29 12.41 -10.17
N ILE A 91 16.11 12.78 -9.18
CA ILE A 91 16.67 11.89 -8.17
C ILE A 91 16.20 12.27 -6.77
N PRO A 92 15.16 11.62 -6.22
CA PRO A 92 14.61 11.88 -4.89
C PRO A 92 15.50 11.45 -3.71
N GLY A 93 16.83 11.53 -3.82
CA GLY A 93 17.80 11.26 -2.76
C GLY A 93 18.33 9.83 -2.70
N ASP A 94 19.27 9.63 -1.76
CA ASP A 94 20.05 8.41 -1.54
C ASP A 94 20.81 7.99 -2.81
N MET A 95 21.58 8.94 -3.32
CA MET A 95 22.50 8.77 -4.45
C MET A 95 23.73 7.98 -4.02
N ILE A 96 24.31 8.28 -2.86
CA ILE A 96 25.47 7.58 -2.31
C ILE A 96 25.12 6.77 -1.06
N ALA A 97 26.03 5.92 -0.59
CA ALA A 97 25.82 5.04 0.56
C ALA A 97 26.44 5.59 1.86
N GLY A 98 26.31 6.89 2.13
CA GLY A 98 26.79 7.52 3.36
C GLY A 98 25.91 7.23 4.58
N GLN A 99 25.85 8.15 5.53
CA GLN A 99 25.16 8.07 6.83
C GLN A 99 25.73 7.01 7.78
N HIS A 100 27.05 6.97 7.92
CA HIS A 100 27.69 6.06 8.85
C HIS A 100 28.88 6.73 9.54
N LEU A 101 28.80 6.87 10.88
CA LEU A 101 29.73 7.64 11.72
C LEU A 101 31.20 7.20 11.69
N ARG A 102 31.53 6.10 11.00
CA ARG A 102 32.92 5.65 10.80
C ARG A 102 33.50 6.02 9.44
N LEU A 103 32.69 6.55 8.53
CA LEU A 103 33.15 7.03 7.23
C LEU A 103 33.93 8.32 7.45
N ASP A 104 35.10 8.41 6.84
CA ASP A 104 35.87 9.65 6.81
C ASP A 104 35.63 10.42 5.50
N GLU A 105 36.33 11.54 5.35
CA GLU A 105 36.19 12.40 4.16
C GLU A 105 36.62 11.69 2.86
N ASP A 106 37.66 10.85 2.91
CA ASP A 106 38.16 10.11 1.74
C ASP A 106 37.14 9.06 1.29
N ASP A 107 36.49 8.37 2.24
CA ASP A 107 35.40 7.43 1.95
C ASP A 107 34.23 8.15 1.23
N LEU A 108 33.82 9.31 1.74
CA LEU A 108 32.71 10.08 1.18
C LEU A 108 33.02 10.63 -0.21
N TRP A 109 34.24 11.14 -0.41
CA TRP A 109 34.70 11.56 -1.75
C TRP A 109 34.73 10.40 -2.72
N ALA A 110 35.20 9.22 -2.31
CA ALA A 110 35.19 8.04 -3.18
C ALA A 110 33.77 7.65 -3.60
N MET A 111 32.78 7.81 -2.73
CA MET A 111 31.37 7.57 -3.06
C MET A 111 30.82 8.62 -4.04
N TRP A 112 31.12 9.90 -3.84
CA TRP A 112 30.70 10.96 -4.76
C TRP A 112 31.39 10.85 -6.13
N ASP A 113 32.66 10.48 -6.18
CA ASP A 113 33.39 10.21 -7.42
C ASP A 113 32.75 9.04 -8.17
N ALA A 114 32.35 7.97 -7.45
CA ALA A 114 31.65 6.85 -8.05
C ALA A 114 30.24 7.21 -8.55
N PHE A 115 29.48 8.01 -7.79
CA PHE A 115 28.21 8.56 -8.26
C PHE A 115 28.41 9.36 -9.55
N ASP A 116 29.44 10.20 -9.59
CA ASP A 116 29.74 11.03 -10.75
C ASP A 116 30.06 10.18 -11.98
N GLU A 117 30.99 9.23 -11.86
CA GLU A 117 31.40 8.35 -12.95
C GLU A 117 30.24 7.52 -13.51
N ARG A 118 29.39 6.96 -12.64
CA ARG A 118 28.40 5.95 -13.02
C ARG A 118 27.05 6.52 -13.41
N ILE A 119 26.68 7.68 -12.86
CA ILE A 119 25.31 8.22 -12.96
C ILE A 119 25.33 9.64 -13.52
N ALA A 120 26.02 10.57 -12.85
CA ALA A 120 25.92 11.99 -13.20
C ALA A 120 26.63 12.34 -14.51
N ALA A 121 27.86 11.87 -14.72
CA ALA A 121 28.63 12.10 -15.94
C ALA A 121 27.94 11.52 -17.18
N PRO A 122 27.40 10.28 -17.18
CA PRO A 122 26.61 9.78 -18.30
C PRO A 122 25.39 10.66 -18.66
N MET A 123 24.70 11.23 -17.68
CA MET A 123 23.58 12.16 -17.95
C MET A 123 24.08 13.48 -18.54
N ARG A 124 25.16 14.06 -18.00
CA ARG A 124 25.78 15.27 -18.54
C ARG A 124 26.29 15.07 -19.97
N ASP A 125 26.94 13.93 -20.25
CA ASP A 125 27.43 13.57 -21.58
C ASP A 125 26.28 13.39 -22.59
N ALA A 126 25.12 12.89 -22.12
CA ALA A 126 23.90 12.81 -22.91
C ALA A 126 23.15 14.16 -23.05
N GLY A 127 23.59 15.21 -22.34
CA GLY A 127 22.92 16.51 -22.31
C GLY A 127 21.58 16.49 -21.57
N ILE A 128 21.36 15.52 -20.68
CA ILE A 128 20.13 15.36 -19.90
C ILE A 128 20.31 16.10 -18.56
N PRO A 129 19.57 17.19 -18.29
CA PRO A 129 19.62 17.84 -17.00
C PRO A 129 18.97 16.94 -15.94
N PHE A 130 19.41 17.06 -14.68
CA PHE A 130 18.81 16.27 -13.61
C PHE A 130 18.60 17.05 -12.31
N GLY A 131 17.37 17.04 -11.80
CA GLY A 131 17.01 17.59 -10.50
C GLY A 131 17.25 16.58 -9.39
N PHE A 132 17.60 17.03 -8.18
CA PHE A 132 17.81 16.13 -7.05
C PHE A 132 17.33 16.76 -5.73
N THR A 133 17.21 15.91 -4.70
CA THR A 133 17.22 16.27 -3.28
C THR A 133 18.26 15.41 -2.58
N LEU A 134 18.84 15.90 -1.48
CA LEU A 134 19.65 15.03 -0.63
C LEU A 134 18.76 14.06 0.14
N GLY A 135 19.16 12.80 0.17
CA GLY A 135 18.64 11.78 1.06
C GLY A 135 19.41 11.70 2.37
N ASN A 136 18.97 10.80 3.25
CA ASN A 136 19.65 10.64 4.53
C ASN A 136 21.07 10.09 4.37
N HIS A 137 21.31 9.27 3.34
CA HIS A 137 22.63 8.74 3.00
C HIS A 137 23.55 9.75 2.29
N ASP A 138 23.01 10.83 1.72
CA ASP A 138 23.81 11.83 1.00
C ASP A 138 24.37 12.92 1.92
N GLY A 139 23.86 12.99 3.16
CA GLY A 139 24.16 14.04 4.14
C GLY A 139 22.91 14.43 4.93
N SER A 140 22.51 13.58 5.88
CA SER A 140 21.30 13.79 6.68
C SER A 140 21.31 15.08 7.52
N SER A 141 20.18 15.80 7.54
CA SER A 141 19.92 16.97 8.40
C SER A 141 19.66 16.62 9.88
N SER A 142 19.79 15.36 10.29
CA SER A 142 19.55 14.91 11.67
C SER A 142 20.60 15.39 12.70
N GLY A 143 21.59 16.20 12.28
CA GLY A 143 22.60 16.83 13.15
C GLY A 143 23.72 15.90 13.63
N SER A 144 23.79 14.67 13.12
CA SER A 144 24.88 13.72 13.43
C SER A 144 25.83 13.51 12.24
N PHE A 145 25.54 14.14 11.10
CA PHE A 145 26.19 13.90 9.81
C PHE A 145 26.61 15.22 9.15
N ASP A 146 26.89 16.27 9.94
CA ASP A 146 27.28 17.59 9.44
C ASP A 146 28.52 17.52 8.54
N HIS A 147 29.50 16.67 8.88
CA HIS A 147 30.66 16.41 8.03
C HIS A 147 30.30 15.83 6.66
N GLU A 148 29.36 14.87 6.60
CA GLU A 148 28.90 14.32 5.32
C GLU A 148 28.18 15.38 4.48
N ARG A 149 27.44 16.27 5.14
CA ARG A 149 26.79 17.41 4.48
C ARG A 149 27.80 18.40 3.90
N ASP A 150 28.86 18.70 4.64
CA ASP A 150 29.93 19.58 4.15
C ASP A 150 30.57 18.99 2.88
N VAL A 151 30.89 17.69 2.87
CA VAL A 151 31.42 17.01 1.66
C VAL A 151 30.42 17.03 0.50
N ALA A 152 29.13 16.78 0.76
CA ALA A 152 28.10 16.88 -0.28
C ALA A 152 28.03 18.30 -0.86
N ALA A 153 28.07 19.34 -0.03
CA ALA A 153 28.11 20.73 -0.49
C ALA A 153 29.35 21.02 -1.33
N GLU A 154 30.52 20.50 -0.95
CA GLU A 154 31.74 20.64 -1.75
C GLU A 154 31.60 19.96 -3.11
N TYR A 155 31.08 18.72 -3.18
CA TYR A 155 30.86 18.00 -4.44
C TYR A 155 29.95 18.81 -5.38
N TRP A 156 28.78 19.21 -4.89
CA TRP A 156 27.77 19.87 -5.72
C TRP A 156 28.17 21.27 -6.18
N ASN A 157 29.04 21.98 -5.44
CA ASN A 157 29.52 23.32 -5.81
C ASN A 157 30.72 23.31 -6.77
N ARG A 158 31.24 22.14 -7.16
CA ARG A 158 32.25 22.04 -8.23
C ARG A 158 31.61 22.33 -9.60
N PRO A 159 32.25 23.14 -10.47
CA PRO A 159 31.75 23.40 -11.82
C PRO A 159 31.54 22.14 -12.66
N GLU A 160 32.34 21.10 -12.42
CA GLU A 160 32.28 19.81 -13.12
C GLU A 160 31.05 18.97 -12.72
N SER A 161 30.46 19.27 -11.55
CA SER A 161 29.29 18.58 -11.00
C SER A 161 27.97 19.27 -11.35
N ASP A 162 27.95 20.23 -12.29
CA ASP A 162 26.75 21.00 -12.65
C ASP A 162 25.64 20.07 -13.19
N PRO A 163 24.44 20.03 -12.56
CA PRO A 163 23.32 19.21 -13.00
C PRO A 163 22.58 19.76 -14.24
N GLY A 164 23.00 20.90 -14.78
CA GLY A 164 22.38 21.49 -15.99
C GLY A 164 21.02 22.14 -15.74
N LEU A 165 20.72 22.54 -14.50
CA LEU A 165 19.43 23.11 -14.11
C LEU A 165 19.37 24.63 -14.36
N ASN A 166 18.19 25.13 -14.72
CA ASN A 166 17.90 26.55 -14.75
C ASN A 166 17.42 27.03 -13.37
N PHE A 167 18.38 27.35 -12.50
CA PHE A 167 18.13 27.73 -11.12
C PHE A 167 17.45 29.09 -10.98
N LEU A 168 16.46 29.14 -10.09
CA LEU A 168 15.77 30.36 -9.65
C LEU A 168 16.34 30.85 -8.31
N SER A 169 16.67 29.92 -7.39
CA SER A 169 17.34 30.20 -6.13
C SER A 169 18.44 29.17 -5.85
N LYS A 170 19.64 29.65 -5.49
CA LYS A 170 20.81 28.84 -5.10
C LYS A 170 21.34 29.18 -3.70
N GLU A 171 20.65 29.99 -2.92
CA GLU A 171 21.18 30.54 -1.65
C GLU A 171 21.61 29.45 -0.67
N HIS A 172 20.91 28.32 -0.65
CA HIS A 172 21.17 27.19 0.24
C HIS A 172 21.53 25.91 -0.52
N TYR A 173 22.01 26.04 -1.76
CA TYR A 173 22.41 24.91 -2.59
C TYR A 173 23.63 24.18 -1.97
N PRO A 174 23.63 22.83 -1.89
CA PRO A 174 22.70 21.88 -2.52
C PRO A 174 21.53 21.42 -1.63
N TYR A 175 21.37 21.98 -0.44
CA TYR A 175 20.45 21.47 0.57
C TYR A 175 18.98 21.77 0.26
N TRP A 176 18.69 22.98 -0.22
CA TRP A 176 17.40 23.34 -0.77
C TRP A 176 17.54 24.49 -1.77
N PHE A 177 16.81 24.38 -2.88
CA PHE A 177 16.95 25.25 -4.04
C PHE A 177 15.75 25.11 -4.97
N SER A 178 15.53 26.09 -5.84
CA SER A 178 14.43 26.08 -6.80
C SER A 178 14.95 26.28 -8.22
N TYR A 179 14.25 25.71 -9.19
CA TYR A 179 14.61 25.76 -10.60
C TYR A 179 13.36 25.61 -11.47
N LYS A 180 13.48 25.95 -12.76
CA LYS A 180 12.42 25.75 -13.75
C LYS A 180 12.89 24.83 -14.87
N HIS A 181 12.01 23.98 -15.36
CA HIS A 181 12.19 23.29 -16.63
C HIS A 181 10.92 23.44 -17.46
N GLY A 182 11.02 24.05 -18.65
CA GLY A 182 9.83 24.41 -19.44
C GLY A 182 8.86 25.27 -18.64
N ASP A 183 7.62 24.80 -18.49
CA ASP A 183 6.56 25.42 -17.68
C ASP A 183 6.30 24.72 -16.34
N ILE A 184 7.25 23.90 -15.88
CA ILE A 184 7.21 23.26 -14.57
C ILE A 184 8.18 23.96 -13.62
N PHE A 185 7.67 24.39 -12.47
CA PHE A 185 8.45 24.90 -11.35
C PHE A 185 8.80 23.75 -10.40
N PHE A 186 10.06 23.70 -9.97
CA PHE A 186 10.54 22.74 -8.99
C PHE A 186 11.10 23.45 -7.77
N ALA A 187 10.80 22.92 -6.59
CA ALA A 187 11.47 23.26 -5.35
C ALA A 187 11.97 21.99 -4.66
N THR A 188 13.28 21.90 -4.47
CA THR A 188 13.92 20.91 -3.61
C THR A 188 14.01 21.48 -2.20
N TRP A 189 13.53 20.73 -1.22
CA TRP A 189 13.65 21.08 0.20
C TRP A 189 14.42 19.99 0.98
N ASP A 190 14.90 20.31 2.18
CA ASP A 190 15.75 19.38 2.94
C ASP A 190 14.93 18.43 3.81
N ALA A 191 14.33 17.44 3.15
CA ALA A 191 13.63 16.32 3.76
C ALA A 191 14.53 15.08 3.91
N SER A 192 15.83 15.27 4.17
CA SER A 192 16.76 14.18 4.49
C SER A 192 16.62 13.63 5.91
N SER A 193 15.73 14.20 6.73
CA SER A 193 15.35 13.69 8.04
C SER A 193 13.89 14.00 8.37
N ALA A 194 13.31 13.34 9.38
CA ALA A 194 11.89 13.49 9.72
C ALA A 194 11.48 14.90 10.18
N ARG A 195 12.44 15.77 10.50
CA ARG A 195 12.17 17.14 10.94
C ARG A 195 12.65 18.13 9.88
N ILE A 196 11.72 18.92 9.35
CA ILE A 196 12.06 20.10 8.54
C ILE A 196 12.20 21.33 9.45
N PHE A 197 13.28 22.08 9.31
CA PHE A 197 13.51 23.32 10.05
C PHE A 197 12.63 24.47 9.54
N GLU A 198 12.24 25.40 10.42
CA GLU A 198 11.33 26.51 10.07
C GLU A 198 11.88 27.45 8.99
N GLU A 199 13.20 27.63 8.92
CA GLU A 199 13.86 28.40 7.88
C GLU A 199 13.60 27.79 6.50
N ASN A 200 13.78 26.48 6.36
CA ASN A 200 13.51 25.75 5.13
C ASN A 200 12.02 25.83 4.72
N ILE A 201 11.09 25.69 5.68
CA ILE A 201 9.64 25.84 5.44
C ILE A 201 9.30 27.27 5.00
N SER A 202 9.93 28.28 5.60
CA SER A 202 9.69 29.68 5.28
C SER A 202 10.23 30.03 3.89
N TRP A 203 11.44 29.57 3.57
CA TRP A 203 12.02 29.66 2.24
C TRP A 203 11.13 28.98 1.19
N LEU A 204 10.64 27.75 1.45
CA LEU A 204 9.78 27.05 0.50
C LEU A 204 8.49 27.83 0.24
N ARG A 205 7.90 28.42 1.28
CA ARG A 205 6.73 29.31 1.14
C ARG A 205 7.02 30.51 0.25
N GLU A 206 8.17 31.14 0.42
CA GLU A 206 8.59 32.29 -0.39
C GLU A 206 8.78 31.88 -1.85
N GLN A 207 9.47 30.77 -2.11
CA GLN A 207 9.67 30.25 -3.47
C GLN A 207 8.35 29.90 -4.14
N LEU A 208 7.44 29.24 -3.42
CA LEU A 208 6.12 28.92 -3.95
C LEU A 208 5.23 30.16 -4.17
N THR A 209 5.55 31.30 -3.57
CA THR A 209 4.83 32.57 -3.76
C THR A 209 5.43 33.41 -4.91
N SER A 210 6.60 33.04 -5.42
CA SER A 210 7.29 33.75 -6.52
C SER A 210 6.43 33.82 -7.79
N GLU A 211 6.68 34.83 -8.63
CA GLU A 211 5.98 34.96 -9.92
C GLU A 211 6.27 33.74 -10.82
N GLU A 212 7.48 33.19 -10.74
CA GLU A 212 7.88 32.00 -11.49
C GLU A 212 7.06 30.77 -11.10
N ALA A 213 6.84 30.55 -9.79
CA ALA A 213 6.02 29.45 -9.31
C ALA A 213 4.53 29.66 -9.61
N GLN A 214 4.02 30.88 -9.42
CA GLN A 214 2.60 31.20 -9.62
C GLN A 214 2.18 31.21 -11.10
N ASN A 215 3.11 31.48 -12.01
CA ASN A 215 2.89 31.39 -13.46
C ASN A 215 3.25 30.02 -14.05
N ALA A 216 3.85 29.12 -13.28
CA ALA A 216 4.13 27.77 -13.73
C ALA A 216 2.84 26.96 -13.89
N ARG A 217 2.83 26.09 -14.89
CA ARG A 217 1.69 25.21 -15.14
C ARG A 217 1.59 24.08 -14.12
N TYR A 218 2.73 23.54 -13.70
CA TYR A 218 2.83 22.60 -12.59
C TYR A 218 3.90 23.06 -11.60
N ARG A 219 3.66 22.77 -10.32
CA ARG A 219 4.59 22.99 -9.21
C ARG A 219 4.88 21.65 -8.55
N ILE A 220 6.15 21.24 -8.58
CA ILE A 220 6.62 19.98 -8.03
C ILE A 220 7.58 20.26 -6.88
N VAL A 221 7.33 19.65 -5.73
CA VAL A 221 8.24 19.70 -4.58
C VAL A 221 8.96 18.37 -4.45
N LEU A 222 10.27 18.42 -4.28
CA LEU A 222 11.13 17.25 -4.11
C LEU A 222 11.67 17.21 -2.69
N GLY A 223 11.62 16.03 -2.07
CA GLY A 223 12.24 15.78 -0.77
C GLY A 223 12.36 14.29 -0.51
N HIS A 224 13.38 13.86 0.24
CA HIS A 224 13.69 12.43 0.32
C HIS A 224 12.67 11.63 1.15
N LEU A 225 12.37 12.07 2.38
CA LEU A 225 11.39 11.38 3.24
C LEU A 225 9.95 11.62 2.75
N PRO A 226 9.11 10.57 2.71
CA PRO A 226 7.69 10.70 2.40
C PRO A 226 6.91 11.35 3.55
N LEU A 227 5.75 11.94 3.22
CA LEU A 227 4.82 12.47 4.22
C LEU A 227 4.09 11.36 4.99
N TYR A 228 3.82 10.24 4.32
CA TYR A 228 3.05 9.13 4.86
C TYR A 228 3.78 7.80 4.66
N PRO A 229 3.55 6.83 5.53
CA PRO A 229 4.20 5.54 5.43
C PRO A 229 3.68 4.71 4.26
N LEU A 230 4.61 3.97 3.63
CA LEU A 230 4.35 3.22 2.40
C LEU A 230 4.72 1.75 2.51
N ALA A 231 5.73 1.40 3.31
CA ALA A 231 6.34 0.08 3.30
C ALA A 231 6.49 -0.53 4.70
N TYR A 232 6.45 -1.86 4.76
CA TYR A 232 6.75 -2.62 5.98
C TYR A 232 8.18 -2.33 6.47
N GLY A 233 8.33 -2.22 7.79
CA GLY A 233 9.59 -1.82 8.44
C GLY A 233 9.90 -0.32 8.37
N ARG A 234 9.12 0.47 7.63
CA ARG A 234 9.21 1.94 7.55
C ARG A 234 7.96 2.66 8.07
N ASN A 235 6.96 1.92 8.54
CA ASN A 235 5.75 2.46 9.16
C ASN A 235 5.98 2.83 10.64
N ARG A 236 6.86 3.79 10.90
CA ARG A 236 7.23 4.23 12.26
C ARG A 236 7.72 5.69 12.29
N PRO A 237 7.69 6.37 13.45
CA PRO A 237 8.24 7.72 13.56
C PRO A 237 9.73 7.75 13.18
N GLY A 238 10.16 8.82 12.53
CA GLY A 238 11.54 8.98 12.05
C GLY A 238 11.78 8.56 10.60
N GLU A 239 10.91 7.72 10.03
CA GLU A 239 10.98 7.29 8.61
C GLU A 239 10.06 8.12 7.70
N VAL A 240 9.23 8.97 8.30
CA VAL A 240 8.26 9.84 7.64
C VAL A 240 8.36 11.24 8.22
N LEU A 241 7.95 12.24 7.44
CA LEU A 241 7.98 13.62 7.91
C LEU A 241 7.03 13.83 9.10
N ASN A 242 7.50 14.57 10.10
CA ASN A 242 6.68 14.91 11.26
C ASN A 242 5.61 15.94 10.88
N LYS A 243 4.37 15.73 11.34
CA LYS A 243 3.22 16.64 11.12
C LYS A 243 2.88 16.80 9.62
N PRO A 244 2.57 15.70 8.89
CA PRO A 244 2.31 15.75 7.46
C PRO A 244 1.20 16.72 7.06
N ASP A 245 0.15 16.85 7.86
CA ASP A 245 -0.98 17.76 7.58
C ASP A 245 -0.55 19.22 7.44
N ARG A 246 0.48 19.65 8.17
CA ARG A 246 1.05 21.00 8.05
C ARG A 246 1.65 21.24 6.67
N TYR A 247 2.32 20.23 6.12
CA TYR A 247 2.97 20.31 4.81
C TYR A 247 1.94 20.19 3.69
N LEU A 248 0.94 19.32 3.84
CA LEU A 248 -0.20 19.28 2.94
C LEU A 248 -0.95 20.60 2.87
N GLU A 249 -1.20 21.25 4.01
CA GLU A 249 -1.83 22.56 4.02
C GLU A 249 -0.99 23.61 3.29
N LEU A 250 0.33 23.62 3.50
CA LEU A 250 1.25 24.48 2.77
C LEU A 250 1.19 24.21 1.25
N PHE A 251 1.32 22.95 0.85
CA PHE A 251 1.28 22.51 -0.54
C PHE A 251 -0.02 22.93 -1.21
N ARG A 252 -1.17 22.63 -0.59
CA ARG A 252 -2.50 22.98 -1.10
C ARG A 252 -2.69 24.48 -1.21
N LYS A 253 -2.30 25.24 -0.19
CA LYS A 253 -2.44 26.70 -0.18
C LYS A 253 -1.67 27.37 -1.32
N HIS A 254 -0.53 26.80 -1.71
CA HIS A 254 0.32 27.31 -2.77
C HIS A 254 0.15 26.55 -4.11
N GLY A 255 -0.83 25.65 -4.18
CA GLY A 255 -1.21 24.87 -5.36
C GLY A 255 -0.14 23.90 -5.85
N VAL A 256 0.69 23.34 -4.99
CA VAL A 256 1.63 22.27 -5.35
C VAL A 256 0.84 21.09 -5.92
N ASP A 257 1.24 20.63 -7.10
CA ASP A 257 0.55 19.56 -7.83
C ASP A 257 1.10 18.17 -7.46
N MET A 258 2.40 18.10 -7.13
CA MET A 258 3.07 16.85 -6.81
C MET A 258 4.19 17.04 -5.79
N TYR A 259 4.25 16.12 -4.81
CA TYR A 259 5.42 15.86 -3.99
C TYR A 259 6.05 14.53 -4.41
N VAL A 260 7.35 14.52 -4.68
CA VAL A 260 8.09 13.30 -5.04
C VAL A 260 9.13 12.97 -3.97
N SER A 261 9.10 11.73 -3.48
CA SER A 261 9.99 11.23 -2.43
C SER A 261 10.56 9.84 -2.72
N GLY A 262 11.62 9.47 -1.99
CA GLY A 262 12.24 8.14 -1.99
C GLY A 262 12.12 7.47 -0.62
N HIS A 263 13.24 7.03 -0.05
CA HIS A 263 13.47 6.57 1.33
C HIS A 263 12.82 5.23 1.73
N HIS A 264 11.58 5.01 1.30
CA HIS A 264 10.83 3.81 1.62
C HIS A 264 11.17 2.64 0.70
N HIS A 265 11.93 2.88 -0.37
CA HIS A 265 12.33 1.88 -1.36
C HIS A 265 11.12 1.12 -1.93
N ALA A 266 9.99 1.80 -2.05
CA ALA A 266 8.72 1.23 -2.48
C ALA A 266 7.97 2.23 -3.36
N TYR A 267 7.66 1.81 -4.59
CA TYR A 267 6.91 2.64 -5.52
C TYR A 267 5.44 2.68 -5.13
N TYR A 268 4.86 3.90 -5.08
CA TYR A 268 3.43 4.07 -4.96
C TYR A 268 2.97 5.40 -5.59
N PRO A 269 2.02 5.39 -6.54
CA PRO A 269 1.42 6.60 -7.09
C PRO A 269 0.29 7.08 -6.18
N GLY A 270 0.66 7.60 -5.01
CA GLY A 270 -0.28 8.06 -4.00
C GLY A 270 -0.81 9.46 -4.28
N LYS A 271 -1.88 9.81 -3.60
CA LYS A 271 -2.40 11.15 -3.45
C LYS A 271 -3.07 11.32 -2.09
N ARG A 272 -3.19 12.57 -1.69
CA ARG A 272 -3.98 13.02 -0.56
C ARG A 272 -4.60 14.36 -0.93
N ASP A 273 -5.93 14.42 -0.91
CA ASP A 273 -6.68 15.53 -1.50
C ASP A 273 -6.27 15.69 -2.99
N ASP A 274 -6.12 16.93 -3.46
CA ASP A 274 -5.74 17.23 -4.84
C ASP A 274 -4.21 17.18 -5.06
N ILE A 275 -3.42 16.71 -4.09
CA ILE A 275 -1.94 16.66 -4.19
C ILE A 275 -1.48 15.23 -4.46
N ARG A 276 -0.73 15.03 -5.55
CA ARG A 276 -0.05 13.75 -5.82
C ARG A 276 1.15 13.59 -4.89
N LEU A 277 1.24 12.46 -4.23
CA LEU A 277 2.33 12.08 -3.33
C LEU A 277 3.00 10.83 -3.91
N LEU A 278 3.92 11.06 -4.85
CA LEU A 278 4.60 10.00 -5.58
C LEU A 278 5.80 9.51 -4.78
N SER A 279 5.73 8.26 -4.31
CA SER A 279 6.90 7.57 -3.78
C SER A 279 7.61 6.87 -4.93
N ALA A 280 8.85 7.26 -5.20
CA ALA A 280 9.76 6.52 -6.05
C ALA A 280 10.14 5.20 -5.38
N GLY A 281 10.26 4.13 -6.18
CA GLY A 281 10.88 2.90 -5.70
C GLY A 281 12.40 3.00 -5.78
N ALA A 282 13.08 2.07 -5.13
CA ALA A 282 14.53 1.96 -5.24
C ALA A 282 14.92 1.33 -6.58
N VAL A 283 15.92 1.91 -7.24
CA VAL A 283 16.66 1.24 -8.33
C VAL A 283 17.85 0.47 -7.76
N GLY A 284 18.46 1.01 -6.70
CA GLY A 284 19.53 0.37 -5.92
C GLY A 284 19.03 -0.75 -5.02
N GLN A 285 19.69 -0.93 -3.87
CA GLN A 285 19.42 -2.07 -3.00
C GLN A 285 18.22 -1.89 -2.06
N GLY A 286 17.76 -3.02 -1.53
CA GLY A 286 16.77 -3.06 -0.45
C GLY A 286 15.37 -2.57 -0.82
N PRO A 287 14.77 -2.95 -1.97
CA PRO A 287 13.36 -2.68 -2.19
C PRO A 287 12.54 -3.22 -1.02
N ARG A 288 11.43 -2.57 -0.69
CA ARG A 288 10.55 -2.97 0.42
C ARG A 288 9.15 -3.33 -0.04
N GLN A 289 8.51 -4.20 0.72
CA GLN A 289 7.13 -4.59 0.52
C GLN A 289 6.22 -3.44 0.92
N ILE A 290 5.27 -3.11 0.04
CA ILE A 290 4.26 -2.08 0.26
C ILE A 290 3.28 -2.54 1.33
N LEU A 291 2.83 -1.63 2.19
CA LEU A 291 1.82 -1.91 3.23
C LEU A 291 0.54 -2.48 2.60
N GLY A 292 0.01 -3.58 3.16
CA GLY A 292 -1.21 -4.21 2.66
C GLY A 292 -1.09 -4.82 1.27
N SER A 293 0.12 -4.96 0.73
CA SER A 293 0.36 -5.68 -0.53
C SER A 293 0.94 -7.07 -0.25
N PRO A 294 0.40 -8.15 -0.84
CA PRO A 294 0.99 -9.49 -0.71
C PRO A 294 2.24 -9.66 -1.58
N HIS A 295 2.51 -8.71 -2.47
CA HIS A 295 3.57 -8.84 -3.43
C HIS A 295 4.95 -8.67 -2.79
N PRO A 296 5.95 -9.46 -3.21
CA PRO A 296 7.30 -9.30 -2.70
C PRO A 296 7.84 -7.91 -3.05
N PRO A 297 8.85 -7.43 -2.29
CA PRO A 297 9.53 -6.18 -2.62
C PRO A 297 10.06 -6.15 -4.06
N ARG A 298 9.89 -5.02 -4.75
CA ARG A 298 10.34 -4.85 -6.14
C ARG A 298 11.04 -3.52 -6.33
N LYS A 299 12.08 -3.53 -7.16
CA LYS A 299 12.73 -2.32 -7.64
C LYS A 299 11.83 -1.60 -8.65
N ALA A 300 11.97 -0.28 -8.77
CA ALA A 300 11.17 0.49 -9.71
C ALA A 300 11.87 1.77 -10.16
N TYR A 301 11.59 2.18 -11.40
CA TYR A 301 11.83 3.53 -11.90
C TYR A 301 10.59 4.02 -12.65
N THR A 302 10.38 5.34 -12.69
CA THR A 302 9.11 5.92 -13.16
C THR A 302 9.34 6.90 -14.31
N VAL A 303 8.47 6.85 -15.31
CA VAL A 303 8.38 7.84 -16.39
C VAL A 303 7.06 8.60 -16.21
N LEU A 304 7.16 9.92 -16.04
CA LEU A 304 6.02 10.83 -16.04
C LEU A 304 5.96 11.56 -17.37
N ASP A 305 4.83 11.44 -18.07
CA ASP A 305 4.54 12.16 -19.30
C ASP A 305 3.42 13.17 -19.04
N PHE A 306 3.71 14.45 -19.25
CA PHE A 306 2.78 15.57 -19.09
C PHE A 306 2.16 15.91 -20.45
N ASP A 307 0.84 15.97 -20.51
CA ASP A 307 0.07 16.37 -21.68
C ASP A 307 -0.52 17.76 -21.46
N TRP A 308 -0.07 18.74 -22.25
CA TRP A 308 -0.45 20.13 -22.11
C TRP A 308 -1.85 20.43 -22.63
N ASP A 309 -2.44 19.62 -23.50
CA ASP A 309 -3.79 19.92 -23.98
C ASP A 309 -4.84 19.36 -23.04
N SER A 310 -4.64 18.13 -22.53
CA SER A 310 -5.58 17.52 -21.58
C SER A 310 -5.32 17.91 -20.12
N GLY A 311 -4.09 18.30 -19.77
CA GLY A 311 -3.67 18.48 -18.39
C GLY A 311 -3.39 17.16 -17.65
N ASP A 312 -3.35 16.04 -18.37
CA ASP A 312 -3.07 14.73 -17.79
C ASP A 312 -1.58 14.56 -17.49
N ILE A 313 -1.30 13.86 -16.39
CA ILE A 313 0.02 13.36 -16.04
C ILE A 313 -0.06 11.84 -16.09
N ARG A 314 0.56 11.24 -17.11
CA ARG A 314 0.63 9.78 -17.27
C ARG A 314 1.83 9.24 -16.52
N ASN A 315 1.56 8.30 -15.61
CA ASN A 315 2.58 7.60 -14.86
C ASN A 315 2.82 6.19 -15.45
N THR A 316 4.05 5.93 -15.89
CA THR A 316 4.51 4.61 -16.33
C THR A 316 5.70 4.17 -15.51
N THR A 317 5.49 3.24 -14.58
CA THR A 317 6.55 2.67 -13.75
C THR A 317 6.92 1.27 -14.21
N ARG A 318 8.22 0.97 -14.17
CA ARG A 318 8.78 -0.28 -14.64
C ARG A 318 9.77 -0.86 -13.63
N ASN A 319 9.88 -2.19 -13.62
CA ASN A 319 10.91 -2.88 -12.88
C ASN A 319 12.25 -2.79 -13.66
N PRO A 320 13.34 -2.29 -13.05
CA PRO A 320 14.60 -2.10 -13.77
C PRO A 320 15.28 -3.41 -14.20
N VAL A 321 14.94 -4.56 -13.60
CA VAL A 321 15.53 -5.88 -13.90
C VAL A 321 15.07 -6.41 -15.26
N ASN A 322 13.76 -6.41 -15.51
CA ASN A 322 13.14 -7.05 -16.68
C ASN A 322 12.33 -6.07 -17.55
N ASP A 323 12.29 -4.79 -17.15
CA ASP A 323 11.55 -3.71 -17.80
C ASP A 323 10.02 -3.88 -17.84
N GLU A 324 9.50 -4.84 -17.08
CA GLU A 324 8.06 -5.08 -17.00
C GLU A 324 7.37 -3.91 -16.27
N ARG A 325 6.23 -3.51 -16.82
CA ARG A 325 5.42 -2.44 -16.25
C ARG A 325 4.80 -2.90 -14.93
N ILE A 326 4.92 -2.05 -13.90
CA ILE A 326 4.16 -2.20 -12.65
C ILE A 326 2.81 -1.51 -12.86
N THR A 327 1.74 -2.28 -12.85
CA THR A 327 0.39 -1.75 -13.10
C THR A 327 -0.34 -1.42 -11.81
N HIS A 328 -1.29 -0.49 -11.87
CA HIS A 328 -2.09 -0.11 -10.70
C HIS A 328 -2.85 -1.27 -10.07
N ARG A 329 -3.24 -2.29 -10.85
CA ARG A 329 -3.93 -3.49 -10.36
C ARG A 329 -3.07 -4.34 -9.44
N GLU A 330 -1.76 -4.15 -9.42
CA GLU A 330 -0.84 -4.86 -8.55
C GLU A 330 -0.60 -4.13 -7.21
N LEU A 331 -1.18 -2.93 -7.06
CA LEU A 331 -1.03 -2.07 -5.90
C LEU A 331 -2.34 -1.99 -5.13
N PRO A 332 -2.31 -1.85 -3.80
CA PRO A 332 -3.50 -1.51 -3.02
C PRO A 332 -4.10 -0.16 -3.47
N VAL A 333 -5.43 -0.04 -3.42
CA VAL A 333 -6.16 1.21 -3.69
C VAL A 333 -5.83 2.30 -2.68
N HIS A 334 -5.53 1.91 -1.45
CA HIS A 334 -5.04 2.83 -0.43
C HIS A 334 -4.06 2.14 0.52
N LEU A 335 -3.22 2.93 1.17
CA LEU A 335 -2.29 2.50 2.21
C LEU A 335 -2.71 3.16 3.51
N HIS A 336 -2.62 2.44 4.62
CA HIS A 336 -2.88 2.97 5.96
C HIS A 336 -1.68 2.71 6.87
N GLY A 337 -1.23 3.74 7.58
CA GLY A 337 -0.15 3.62 8.56
C GLY A 337 -0.24 4.64 9.68
N ILE A 338 0.83 4.79 10.44
CA ILE A 338 0.83 5.46 11.76
C ILE A 338 0.42 6.94 11.75
N GLN A 339 0.43 7.60 10.59
CA GLN A 339 0.12 9.02 10.44
C GLN A 339 -1.07 9.29 9.52
N GLY A 340 -1.80 8.24 9.12
CA GLY A 340 -2.97 8.35 8.24
C GLY A 340 -2.87 7.45 7.03
N TYR A 341 -3.42 7.90 5.91
CA TYR A 341 -3.57 7.09 4.71
C TYR A 341 -3.17 7.83 3.44
N LEU A 342 -2.87 7.05 2.41
CA LEU A 342 -2.69 7.48 1.03
C LEU A 342 -3.68 6.73 0.15
N VAL A 343 -4.27 7.42 -0.82
CA VAL A 343 -5.12 6.78 -1.85
C VAL A 343 -4.35 6.77 -3.16
N ARG A 344 -4.55 5.77 -4.01
CA ARG A 344 -3.93 5.71 -5.33
C ARG A 344 -4.46 6.82 -6.24
N ASP A 345 -3.62 7.41 -7.06
CA ASP A 345 -3.95 8.63 -7.81
C ASP A 345 -4.95 8.45 -8.97
N ASP A 346 -5.28 7.21 -9.32
CA ASP A 346 -6.23 6.84 -10.37
C ASP A 346 -7.67 6.66 -9.90
N GLN A 347 -7.92 6.77 -8.59
CA GLN A 347 -9.26 6.55 -8.04
C GLN A 347 -10.25 7.62 -8.49
N LYS A 348 -11.34 7.16 -9.13
CA LYS A 348 -12.45 7.98 -9.62
C LYS A 348 -13.77 7.50 -9.00
N PRO A 349 -14.65 8.41 -8.55
CA PRO A 349 -15.94 8.01 -8.01
C PRO A 349 -16.78 7.22 -9.02
N ALA A 350 -17.43 6.17 -8.54
CA ALA A 350 -18.41 5.42 -9.29
C ALA A 350 -19.77 6.13 -9.27
N GLN A 351 -20.66 5.77 -10.21
CA GLN A 351 -22.01 6.32 -10.24
C GLN A 351 -22.90 5.70 -9.15
N SER A 352 -22.72 4.40 -8.89
CA SER A 352 -23.51 3.62 -7.95
C SER A 352 -22.62 2.81 -7.02
N TYR A 353 -23.08 2.61 -5.80
CA TYR A 353 -22.44 1.87 -4.73
C TYR A 353 -23.44 0.98 -4.01
N THR A 354 -22.97 -0.10 -3.41
CA THR A 354 -23.76 -1.04 -2.60
C THR A 354 -23.02 -1.34 -1.30
N ALA A 355 -23.78 -1.60 -0.25
CA ALA A 355 -23.28 -2.11 1.01
C ALA A 355 -24.20 -3.24 1.50
N LEU A 356 -23.62 -4.36 1.95
CA LEU A 356 -24.34 -5.33 2.74
C LEU A 356 -24.20 -4.96 4.21
N LEU A 357 -25.30 -5.00 4.93
CA LEU A 357 -25.40 -4.58 6.32
C LEU A 357 -25.31 -5.81 7.23
N HIS A 358 -24.28 -5.86 8.05
CA HIS A 358 -23.96 -6.99 8.94
C HIS A 358 -24.04 -6.57 10.40
N GLU A 359 -24.52 -7.49 11.23
CA GLU A 359 -24.30 -7.40 12.68
C GLU A 359 -22.81 -7.57 13.00
N PRO A 360 -22.32 -7.02 14.11
CA PRO A 360 -20.97 -7.31 14.59
C PRO A 360 -20.70 -8.81 14.64
N GLU A 361 -19.53 -9.23 14.18
CA GLU A 361 -19.10 -10.64 14.11
C GLU A 361 -19.90 -11.55 13.15
N SER A 362 -21.05 -11.14 12.60
CA SER A 362 -21.87 -11.96 11.69
C SER A 362 -21.39 -11.89 10.23
N LEU A 363 -21.37 -13.06 9.57
CA LEU A 363 -21.13 -13.16 8.13
C LEU A 363 -22.42 -13.13 7.30
N THR A 364 -23.58 -13.27 7.93
CA THR A 364 -24.87 -13.21 7.24
C THR A 364 -25.37 -11.77 7.27
N PRO A 365 -25.61 -11.13 6.12
CA PRO A 365 -26.15 -9.78 6.11
C PRO A 365 -27.60 -9.79 6.62
N VAL A 366 -27.94 -8.81 7.44
CA VAL A 366 -29.32 -8.57 7.90
C VAL A 366 -30.09 -7.68 6.92
N SER A 367 -29.39 -6.90 6.09
CA SER A 367 -30.00 -6.05 5.07
C SER A 367 -28.96 -5.58 4.04
N ALA A 368 -29.38 -4.68 3.15
CA ALA A 368 -28.52 -3.98 2.20
C ALA A 368 -28.88 -2.49 2.12
N ALA A 369 -27.91 -1.71 1.69
CA ALA A 369 -28.08 -0.30 1.35
C ALA A 369 -27.45 -0.01 -0.01
N SER A 370 -27.96 1.01 -0.69
CA SER A 370 -27.43 1.49 -1.95
C SER A 370 -27.13 2.98 -1.87
N ALA A 371 -26.17 3.41 -2.69
CA ALA A 371 -25.88 4.83 -2.82
C ALA A 371 -25.61 5.21 -4.28
N ARG A 372 -26.01 6.41 -4.67
CA ARG A 372 -25.80 6.97 -6.00
C ARG A 372 -25.16 8.34 -5.91
N LEU A 373 -24.10 8.57 -6.67
CA LEU A 373 -23.46 9.87 -6.74
C LEU A 373 -24.16 10.74 -7.82
N GLU A 374 -24.71 11.87 -7.39
CA GLU A 374 -25.37 12.87 -8.24
C GLU A 374 -24.66 14.23 -8.05
N GLY A 375 -23.73 14.53 -8.95
CA GLY A 375 -22.85 15.71 -8.82
C GLY A 375 -21.94 15.59 -7.59
N ASP A 376 -22.09 16.50 -6.63
CA ASP A 376 -21.36 16.48 -5.36
C ASP A 376 -22.18 15.84 -4.22
N SER A 377 -23.30 15.21 -4.52
CA SER A 377 -24.20 14.63 -3.52
C SER A 377 -24.26 13.12 -3.64
N LEU A 378 -24.05 12.43 -2.53
CA LEU A 378 -24.29 11.01 -2.39
C LEU A 378 -25.72 10.82 -1.88
N MET A 379 -26.59 10.30 -2.75
CA MET A 379 -27.94 9.87 -2.42
C MET A 379 -27.84 8.45 -1.84
N ILE A 380 -28.34 8.22 -0.64
CA ILE A 380 -28.22 6.93 0.05
C ILE A 380 -29.59 6.47 0.49
N GLU A 381 -29.87 5.19 0.29
CA GLU A 381 -31.10 4.55 0.76
C GLU A 381 -30.85 3.13 1.26
N GLY A 382 -31.65 2.69 2.22
CA GLY A 382 -31.58 1.33 2.74
C GLY A 382 -32.62 1.08 3.82
N CYS A 383 -32.75 -0.17 4.25
CA CYS A 383 -33.55 -0.54 5.40
C CYS A 383 -32.71 -1.42 6.34
N PHE A 384 -33.17 -1.61 7.57
CA PHE A 384 -32.54 -2.51 8.54
C PHE A 384 -33.57 -3.09 9.51
N THR A 385 -33.20 -4.21 10.12
CA THR A 385 -33.96 -4.88 11.17
C THR A 385 -32.99 -5.43 12.21
N ASP A 386 -33.28 -5.22 13.49
CA ASP A 386 -32.64 -5.85 14.66
C ASP A 386 -33.75 -6.53 15.50
N PRO A 387 -34.15 -7.76 15.12
CA PRO A 387 -35.18 -8.50 15.82
C PRO A 387 -34.80 -8.73 17.30
N GLY A 388 -35.70 -8.41 18.23
CA GLY A 388 -35.44 -8.51 19.66
C GLY A 388 -34.60 -7.37 20.25
N SER A 389 -34.24 -6.36 19.45
CA SER A 389 -33.51 -5.15 19.90
C SER A 389 -32.20 -5.47 20.64
N THR A 390 -31.49 -6.49 20.19
CA THR A 390 -30.30 -7.00 20.90
C THR A 390 -29.07 -6.13 20.65
N LEU A 391 -29.01 -5.46 19.51
CA LEU A 391 -27.85 -4.69 19.04
C LEU A 391 -28.08 -3.18 19.13
N LEU A 392 -29.27 -2.73 18.75
CA LEU A 392 -29.68 -1.33 18.71
C LEU A 392 -30.48 -0.98 19.97
N GLN A 393 -29.91 -1.14 21.16
CA GLN A 393 -30.67 -0.89 22.38
C GLN A 393 -30.99 0.61 22.56
N GLY A 394 -32.21 0.95 22.97
CA GLY A 394 -32.64 2.34 23.19
C GLY A 394 -33.64 2.85 22.15
N PRO A 395 -34.31 3.98 22.42
CA PRO A 395 -35.47 4.41 21.65
C PRO A 395 -35.15 5.04 20.29
N GLU A 396 -33.89 5.42 20.04
CA GLU A 396 -33.49 6.28 18.92
C GLU A 396 -32.30 5.69 18.17
N ALA A 397 -32.54 5.20 16.94
CA ALA A 397 -31.49 4.79 16.00
C ALA A 397 -31.12 5.93 15.05
N ALA A 398 -29.86 5.99 14.63
CA ALA A 398 -29.35 6.89 13.60
C ALA A 398 -28.40 6.15 12.66
N VAL A 399 -28.39 6.60 11.41
CA VAL A 399 -27.53 6.06 10.35
C VAL A 399 -26.39 7.04 10.12
N ALA A 400 -25.16 6.61 10.36
CA ALA A 400 -23.95 7.39 10.12
C ALA A 400 -23.24 6.89 8.86
N LEU A 401 -22.77 7.81 8.04
CA LEU A 401 -21.68 7.56 7.10
C LEU A 401 -20.36 7.83 7.81
N ARG A 402 -19.42 6.90 7.68
CA ARG A 402 -18.16 6.94 8.42
C ARG A 402 -16.98 6.64 7.54
N PHE A 403 -15.86 7.30 7.85
CA PHE A 403 -14.59 7.06 7.19
C PHE A 403 -13.92 5.78 7.68
N GLY A 404 -13.20 5.15 6.77
CA GLY A 404 -12.40 3.97 7.06
C GLY A 404 -13.19 2.67 6.93
N PRO A 405 -12.50 1.55 7.21
CA PRO A 405 -13.07 0.23 7.09
C PRO A 405 -14.19 -0.01 8.11
N GLN A 406 -15.23 -0.76 7.73
CA GLN A 406 -16.38 -1.05 8.60
C GLN A 406 -16.01 -1.73 9.93
N GLN A 407 -14.86 -2.39 9.99
CA GLN A 407 -14.33 -3.06 11.18
C GLN A 407 -13.85 -2.07 12.25
N ILE A 408 -13.65 -0.78 11.93
CA ILE A 408 -13.29 0.28 12.88
C ILE A 408 -14.34 1.40 12.86
N GLU A 409 -14.48 2.15 13.94
CA GLU A 409 -15.52 3.17 14.07
C GLU A 409 -15.36 4.36 13.11
N GLY A 410 -14.12 4.84 12.92
CA GLY A 410 -13.87 5.96 12.00
C GLY A 410 -14.45 7.31 12.43
N GLU A 411 -14.27 8.33 11.58
CA GLU A 411 -14.87 9.67 11.77
C GLU A 411 -16.23 9.75 11.06
N THR A 412 -17.21 10.42 11.69
CA THR A 412 -18.54 10.68 11.11
C THR A 412 -18.46 11.68 9.95
N ILE A 413 -18.89 11.27 8.77
CA ILE A 413 -19.06 12.12 7.58
C ILE A 413 -20.41 12.84 7.62
N ALA A 414 -21.47 12.09 7.94
CA ALA A 414 -22.84 12.59 7.96
C ALA A 414 -23.73 11.66 8.80
N THR A 415 -24.81 12.21 9.34
CA THR A 415 -25.83 11.46 10.08
C THR A 415 -27.20 11.65 9.43
N LEU A 416 -27.91 10.54 9.22
CA LEU A 416 -29.27 10.44 8.71
C LEU A 416 -30.16 9.81 9.79
N PHE A 417 -31.43 10.20 9.82
CA PHE A 417 -32.41 9.65 10.76
C PHE A 417 -33.34 8.70 10.02
N PRO A 418 -33.46 7.43 10.48
CA PRO A 418 -34.38 6.48 9.89
C PRO A 418 -35.82 6.84 10.24
N VAL A 419 -36.75 6.46 9.36
CA VAL A 419 -38.20 6.56 9.55
C VAL A 419 -38.81 5.17 9.63
N HIS A 420 -39.94 5.05 10.33
CA HIS A 420 -40.64 3.78 10.47
C HIS A 420 -41.20 3.31 9.10
N PRO A 421 -41.13 2.00 8.75
CA PRO A 421 -41.54 1.49 7.42
C PRO A 421 -43.01 1.76 7.03
N ASP A 422 -43.87 1.96 8.03
CA ASP A 422 -45.31 2.23 7.85
C ASP A 422 -45.64 3.72 7.65
N GLU A 423 -44.67 4.63 7.78
CA GLU A 423 -44.86 6.05 7.47
C GLU A 423 -44.78 6.28 5.96
N THR A 424 -45.91 6.69 5.37
CA THR A 424 -46.11 6.76 3.91
C THR A 424 -45.57 8.04 3.26
N ASP A 425 -44.85 8.89 4.00
CA ASP A 425 -44.52 10.26 3.58
C ASP A 425 -43.00 10.55 3.58
N MET A 426 -42.22 9.68 2.94
CA MET A 426 -40.76 9.88 2.76
C MET A 426 -40.43 10.99 1.74
N GLN A 427 -41.31 11.26 0.75
CA GLN A 427 -41.00 12.14 -0.39
C GLN A 427 -41.00 13.64 -0.06
N ASP A 428 -41.71 14.08 0.99
CA ASP A 428 -41.80 15.49 1.38
C ASP A 428 -40.82 15.90 2.51
N ARG A 429 -39.99 14.96 2.98
CA ARG A 429 -39.03 15.15 4.09
C ARG A 429 -37.62 14.71 3.69
N LEU A 430 -37.02 15.31 2.66
CA LEU A 430 -35.56 15.23 2.46
C LEU A 430 -34.86 16.35 3.24
N PRO A 431 -34.56 16.23 4.55
CA PRO A 431 -33.64 17.17 5.17
C PRO A 431 -32.25 16.97 4.55
N ASP A 432 -31.52 18.06 4.34
CA ASP A 432 -30.08 17.98 4.15
C ASP A 432 -29.50 17.19 5.35
N ALA A 433 -28.61 16.23 5.09
CA ALA A 433 -27.92 15.54 6.17
C ALA A 433 -27.23 16.57 7.09
N PHE A 434 -27.41 16.43 8.40
CA PHE A 434 -26.76 17.32 9.36
C PHE A 434 -25.25 17.06 9.32
N GLY A 435 -24.43 18.12 9.23
CA GLY A 435 -22.97 18.02 9.17
C GLY A 435 -22.34 17.41 10.44
N ASN A 436 -20.99 17.33 10.50
CA ASN A 436 -20.11 16.62 11.48
C ASN A 436 -20.41 16.69 13.00
N ASN A 437 -21.50 17.28 13.45
CA ASN A 437 -21.89 17.20 14.84
C ASN A 437 -22.50 15.83 15.17
N ASP A 438 -21.84 15.06 16.04
CA ASP A 438 -22.41 13.91 16.74
C ASP A 438 -23.62 14.29 17.65
N SER A 439 -24.11 15.53 17.59
CA SER A 439 -25.28 15.97 18.34
C SER A 439 -26.57 15.67 17.55
N PHE A 440 -27.32 14.70 18.05
CA PHE A 440 -28.67 14.37 17.61
C PHE A 440 -29.56 15.62 17.75
N PRO A 441 -30.26 16.08 16.70
CA PRO A 441 -31.25 17.13 16.84
C PRO A 441 -32.34 16.68 17.80
N GLU A 442 -32.59 17.46 18.85
CA GLU A 442 -33.60 17.20 19.89
C GLU A 442 -35.05 17.04 19.36
N THR A 443 -35.27 17.24 18.06
CA THR A 443 -36.58 17.41 17.41
C THR A 443 -36.99 16.29 16.45
N LEU A 444 -36.17 15.26 16.24
CA LEU A 444 -36.49 14.10 15.38
C LEU A 444 -36.50 12.78 16.17
N ARG A 445 -37.19 12.77 17.32
CA ARG A 445 -37.35 11.58 18.16
C ARG A 445 -38.56 10.77 17.72
N GLU A 446 -38.38 9.83 16.80
CA GLU A 446 -39.37 8.78 16.55
C GLU A 446 -39.01 7.58 17.45
N THR A 447 -39.92 7.22 18.35
CA THR A 447 -39.75 6.09 19.27
C THR A 447 -40.12 4.80 18.54
N PHE A 448 -39.13 3.95 18.23
CA PHE A 448 -39.38 2.60 17.74
C PHE A 448 -40.03 1.75 18.86
N ALA A 449 -40.97 0.86 18.51
CA ALA A 449 -41.67 0.03 19.50
C ALA A 449 -40.70 -0.94 20.22
N GLU A 450 -40.88 -1.13 21.53
CA GLU A 450 -39.95 -1.78 22.48
C GLU A 450 -39.55 -3.26 22.21
N THR A 451 -39.98 -3.89 21.11
CA THR A 451 -39.73 -5.33 20.88
C THR A 451 -38.89 -5.66 19.65
N ASP A 452 -38.93 -4.87 18.58
CA ASP A 452 -38.15 -5.06 17.35
C ASP A 452 -37.79 -3.70 16.75
N ILE A 453 -36.50 -3.44 16.51
CA ILE A 453 -36.06 -2.17 15.92
C ILE A 453 -35.84 -2.37 14.43
N ALA A 454 -36.64 -1.68 13.63
CA ALA A 454 -36.55 -1.70 12.19
C ALA A 454 -36.85 -0.33 11.61
N GLY A 455 -36.22 0.00 10.50
CA GLY A 455 -36.40 1.30 9.85
C GLY A 455 -35.88 1.32 8.43
N CYS A 456 -36.33 2.29 7.66
CA CYS A 456 -35.74 2.64 6.39
C CYS A 456 -35.17 4.06 6.46
N PHE A 457 -34.13 4.32 5.68
CA PHE A 457 -33.50 5.62 5.57
C PHE A 457 -33.33 5.98 4.11
N GLU A 458 -33.57 7.25 3.79
CA GLU A 458 -33.20 7.88 2.54
C GLU A 458 -32.57 9.23 2.89
N GLY A 459 -31.48 9.59 2.23
CA GLY A 459 -30.76 10.82 2.56
C GLY A 459 -29.87 11.32 1.45
N ARG A 460 -29.63 12.63 1.48
CA ARG A 460 -28.69 13.31 0.61
C ARG A 460 -27.53 13.85 1.43
N VAL A 461 -26.31 13.41 1.10
CA VAL A 461 -25.08 13.88 1.74
C VAL A 461 -24.22 14.62 0.73
N ARG A 462 -23.94 15.90 0.97
CA ARG A 462 -22.99 16.67 0.15
C ARG A 462 -21.57 16.29 0.53
N LEU A 463 -20.80 15.79 -0.42
CA LEU A 463 -19.42 15.37 -0.23
C LEU A 463 -18.44 16.45 -0.70
N THR A 464 -17.37 16.67 0.06
CA THR A 464 -16.18 17.38 -0.41
C THR A 464 -15.44 16.55 -1.47
N SER A 465 -14.51 17.16 -2.22
CA SER A 465 -13.66 16.43 -3.17
C SER A 465 -12.94 15.26 -2.50
N HIS A 466 -12.39 15.52 -1.31
CA HIS A 466 -11.77 14.52 -0.46
C HIS A 466 -12.71 13.36 -0.11
N GLN A 467 -13.92 13.66 0.38
CA GLN A 467 -14.90 12.62 0.72
C GLN A 467 -15.29 11.77 -0.49
N LYS A 468 -15.47 12.37 -1.68
CA LYS A 468 -15.77 11.62 -2.92
C LYS A 468 -14.66 10.64 -3.28
N GLU A 469 -13.40 11.07 -3.13
CA GLU A 469 -12.25 10.21 -3.37
C GLU A 469 -12.19 9.04 -2.38
N MET A 470 -12.48 9.30 -1.11
CA MET A 470 -12.52 8.25 -0.09
C MET A 470 -13.65 7.26 -0.33
N THR A 471 -14.81 7.73 -0.77
CA THR A 471 -15.90 6.84 -1.22
C THR A 471 -15.46 6.00 -2.41
N ALA A 472 -14.77 6.59 -3.40
CA ALA A 472 -14.21 5.86 -4.53
C ALA A 472 -13.18 4.79 -4.11
N ALA A 473 -12.37 5.09 -3.08
CA ALA A 473 -11.33 4.21 -2.56
C ALA A 473 -11.85 3.07 -1.66
N GLY A 474 -13.17 2.93 -1.50
CA GLY A 474 -13.78 1.93 -0.61
C GLY A 474 -13.50 2.23 0.86
N MET A 475 -13.33 3.50 1.23
CA MET A 475 -12.99 3.94 2.60
C MET A 475 -14.18 4.64 3.28
N VAL A 476 -15.40 4.33 2.89
CA VAL A 476 -16.62 4.82 3.53
C VAL A 476 -17.53 3.64 3.84
N HIS A 477 -18.03 3.57 5.06
CA HIS A 477 -19.01 2.57 5.48
C HIS A 477 -20.25 3.23 6.09
N ILE A 478 -21.36 2.50 6.06
CA ILE A 478 -22.60 2.82 6.75
C ILE A 478 -22.54 2.15 8.12
N ALA A 479 -22.91 2.87 9.18
CA ALA A 479 -23.11 2.31 10.51
C ALA A 479 -24.45 2.79 11.08
N ILE A 480 -25.28 1.86 11.53
CA ILE A 480 -26.60 2.14 12.10
C ILE A 480 -26.49 1.87 13.59
N ARG A 481 -26.73 2.85 14.46
CA ARG A 481 -26.51 2.72 15.92
C ARG A 481 -27.54 3.49 16.71
N THR A 482 -27.59 3.29 18.02
CA THR A 482 -28.41 4.13 18.92
C THR A 482 -27.56 5.09 19.75
N LEU A 483 -28.21 6.10 20.33
CA LEU A 483 -27.60 7.05 21.26
C LEU A 483 -26.96 6.36 22.48
N ASP A 484 -27.67 5.38 23.04
CA ASP A 484 -27.28 4.72 24.28
C ASP A 484 -26.24 3.62 24.04
N HIS A 485 -26.10 3.16 22.78
CA HIS A 485 -25.18 2.09 22.38
C HIS A 485 -24.41 2.49 21.11
N PRO A 486 -23.47 3.44 21.19
CA PRO A 486 -22.74 3.94 20.03
C PRO A 486 -21.87 2.87 19.34
N ASP A 487 -21.48 1.83 20.07
CA ASP A 487 -20.73 0.67 19.54
C ASP A 487 -21.64 -0.41 18.94
N GLY A 488 -22.92 -0.42 19.34
CA GLY A 488 -23.93 -1.36 18.88
C GLY A 488 -24.49 -0.88 17.56
N GLY A 489 -24.18 -1.57 16.47
CA GLY A 489 -24.71 -1.07 15.23
C GLY A 489 -24.31 -1.79 13.98
N ILE A 490 -25.32 -2.27 13.28
CA ILE A 490 -25.23 -2.90 11.97
C ILE A 490 -24.36 -2.04 11.03
N ARG A 491 -23.37 -2.65 10.36
CA ARG A 491 -22.40 -1.94 9.50
C ARG A 491 -22.33 -2.53 8.10
N GLY A 492 -22.01 -1.70 7.12
CA GLY A 492 -21.74 -2.15 5.76
C GLY A 492 -20.76 -1.26 5.01
N GLN A 493 -19.70 -1.85 4.48
CA GLN A 493 -18.73 -1.18 3.64
C GLN A 493 -19.39 -0.75 2.33
N LEU A 494 -19.27 0.53 1.98
CA LEU A 494 -19.80 1.07 0.73
C LEU A 494 -18.77 0.86 -0.39
N LEU A 495 -19.07 -0.03 -1.32
CA LEU A 495 -18.21 -0.37 -2.46
C LEU A 495 -18.92 -0.10 -3.79
N PRO A 496 -18.18 0.23 -4.87
CA PRO A 496 -18.77 0.43 -6.19
C PRO A 496 -19.61 -0.78 -6.65
N GLU A 497 -20.72 -0.51 -7.33
CA GLU A 497 -21.51 -1.57 -7.94
C GLU A 497 -20.67 -2.31 -9.00
N GLY A 498 -20.66 -3.65 -8.94
CA GLY A 498 -19.83 -4.48 -9.81
C GLY A 498 -18.40 -4.75 -9.32
N THR A 499 -18.08 -4.39 -8.07
CA THR A 499 -16.85 -4.85 -7.38
C THR A 499 -16.71 -6.36 -7.51
N THR A 500 -15.52 -6.85 -7.80
CA THR A 500 -15.21 -8.28 -7.92
C THR A 500 -15.07 -8.95 -6.55
N GLU A 501 -15.41 -10.23 -6.43
CA GLU A 501 -15.16 -11.00 -5.21
C GLU A 501 -13.64 -11.10 -4.88
N PRO A 502 -13.23 -10.98 -3.61
CA PRO A 502 -11.85 -11.18 -3.21
C PRO A 502 -11.41 -12.64 -3.43
N PRO A 503 -10.10 -12.92 -3.58
CA PRO A 503 -9.62 -14.29 -3.73
C PRO A 503 -9.78 -15.06 -2.42
N ALA A 504 -10.17 -16.34 -2.50
CA ALA A 504 -10.11 -17.25 -1.36
C ALA A 504 -8.66 -17.48 -0.91
N VAL A 505 -8.44 -17.70 0.38
CA VAL A 505 -7.11 -17.86 0.97
C VAL A 505 -6.96 -19.22 1.63
N ALA A 506 -5.79 -19.83 1.48
CA ALA A 506 -5.42 -21.06 2.18
C ALA A 506 -4.58 -20.76 3.43
N LEU A 507 -4.75 -21.60 4.44
CA LEU A 507 -3.92 -21.62 5.63
C LEU A 507 -2.47 -22.00 5.25
N THR A 508 -1.49 -21.29 5.81
CA THR A 508 -0.07 -21.49 5.50
C THR A 508 0.66 -22.20 6.62
N ASP A 509 0.43 -21.80 7.87
CA ASP A 509 1.14 -22.33 9.03
C ASP A 509 0.29 -22.27 10.30
N THR A 510 0.52 -23.21 11.22
CA THR A 510 -0.06 -23.20 12.57
C THR A 510 1.05 -23.45 13.58
N VAL A 511 1.36 -22.45 14.40
CA VAL A 511 2.46 -22.47 15.36
C VAL A 511 1.90 -22.54 16.76
N ILE A 512 2.29 -23.55 17.53
CA ILE A 512 1.97 -23.65 18.97
C ILE A 512 2.91 -22.71 19.72
N SER A 513 2.36 -21.90 20.63
CA SER A 513 3.17 -21.03 21.48
C SER A 513 4.16 -21.88 22.29
N PRO A 514 5.46 -21.55 22.35
CA PRO A 514 6.38 -22.26 23.22
C PRO A 514 5.96 -22.01 24.67
N ASP A 515 5.42 -23.05 25.31
CA ASP A 515 5.18 -23.11 26.75
C ASP A 515 6.42 -22.58 27.50
N GLU A 516 6.27 -21.53 28.31
CA GLU A 516 7.21 -21.24 29.39
C GLU A 516 7.03 -22.30 30.51
N GLN A 517 7.29 -23.56 30.19
CA GLN A 517 7.43 -24.60 31.22
C GLN A 517 8.91 -24.80 31.58
N SER A 518 9.25 -24.28 32.76
CA SER A 518 10.10 -24.95 33.74
C SER A 518 11.42 -25.55 33.22
N THR A 519 12.52 -24.80 33.39
CA THR A 519 13.83 -25.41 33.66
C THR A 519 14.35 -24.99 35.02
N ASP A 520 13.96 -25.76 36.05
CA ASP A 520 14.71 -25.81 37.29
C ASP A 520 15.96 -26.70 37.08
N ARG A 521 17.12 -26.17 37.53
CA ARG A 521 18.44 -26.79 37.73
C ARG A 521 19.42 -26.95 36.54
N LYS A 522 20.44 -26.06 36.48
CA LYS A 522 21.73 -26.25 37.18
C LYS A 522 22.73 -25.11 36.90
N ARG A 523 23.36 -24.66 38.00
CA ARG A 523 24.62 -23.92 38.11
C ARG A 523 25.62 -24.23 36.98
N ASN A 524 26.14 -23.17 36.34
CA ASN A 524 27.57 -22.83 36.42
C ASN A 524 27.80 -21.40 35.92
N GLY A 525 28.65 -20.67 36.64
CA GLY A 525 28.92 -19.26 36.44
C GLY A 525 29.91 -18.96 35.30
N GLY A 526 29.94 -17.68 34.95
CA GLY A 526 30.91 -17.07 34.04
C GLY A 526 30.55 -15.61 33.85
N SER A 527 31.31 -14.74 34.50
CA SER A 527 31.21 -13.28 34.51
C SER A 527 31.54 -12.64 33.16
N GLU A 528 30.94 -11.46 32.91
CA GLU A 528 31.54 -10.19 32.44
C GLU A 528 30.43 -9.32 31.82
N SER A 529 29.81 -8.42 32.57
CA SER A 529 30.19 -7.01 32.82
C SER A 529 30.15 -6.11 31.58
N GLY A 530 29.14 -5.24 31.52
CA GLY A 530 29.03 -4.14 30.56
C GLY A 530 27.82 -3.25 30.85
N ASN A 531 27.95 -2.39 31.87
CA ASN A 531 26.94 -1.41 32.27
C ASN A 531 26.74 -0.33 31.19
N TYR A 532 25.50 -0.11 30.76
CA TYR A 532 25.02 1.19 30.30
C TYR A 532 23.76 1.56 31.09
N SER A 533 23.91 2.55 31.96
CA SER A 533 22.85 3.19 32.73
C SER A 533 22.16 4.24 31.86
N ASN A 534 20.85 4.13 31.67
CA ASN A 534 20.00 5.26 31.31
C ASN A 534 18.84 5.34 32.31
N GLU A 535 18.75 6.46 33.01
CA GLU A 535 17.66 6.80 33.91
C GLU A 535 16.40 7.10 33.08
N THR A 536 15.37 6.26 33.22
CA THR A 536 14.02 6.52 32.72
C THR A 536 13.11 6.93 33.87
N THR A 537 12.55 8.13 33.77
CA THR A 537 11.31 8.53 34.46
C THR A 537 10.12 8.25 33.54
N GLY A 538 9.16 7.45 34.02
CA GLY A 538 7.74 7.55 33.65
C GLY A 538 7.28 6.82 32.38
N ASP A 539 6.63 5.67 32.62
CA ASP A 539 5.56 5.01 31.85
C ASP A 539 5.83 4.34 30.49
N HIS A 540 5.31 3.10 30.44
CA HIS A 540 5.17 2.15 29.32
C HIS A 540 6.42 1.41 28.85
N ALA A 541 6.89 0.47 29.67
CA ALA A 541 7.52 -0.75 29.16
C ALA A 541 6.47 -1.61 28.43
N PRO A 542 6.81 -2.31 27.33
CA PRO A 542 5.87 -3.17 26.65
C PRO A 542 5.55 -4.39 27.54
N GLU A 543 4.28 -4.61 27.84
CA GLU A 543 3.79 -5.86 28.42
C GLU A 543 4.05 -7.00 27.43
N ASN A 544 5.20 -7.65 27.54
CA ASN A 544 5.41 -8.98 26.98
C ASN A 544 4.82 -10.01 27.95
N SER A 545 3.52 -10.26 27.83
CA SER A 545 2.92 -11.54 28.20
C SER A 545 2.04 -12.00 27.04
N LYS A 546 2.60 -12.78 26.11
CA LYS A 546 1.83 -13.43 25.06
C LYS A 546 0.92 -14.47 25.72
N ASN A 547 -0.39 -14.25 25.69
CA ASN A 547 -1.41 -15.05 26.36
C ASN A 547 -2.25 -15.86 25.34
N PHE A 548 -1.58 -16.49 24.36
CA PHE A 548 -2.21 -17.33 23.35
C PHE A 548 -1.59 -18.73 23.33
N ASP A 549 -2.40 -19.74 23.02
CA ASP A 549 -1.96 -21.13 22.98
C ASP A 549 -1.39 -21.50 21.60
N PHE A 550 -1.95 -20.94 20.53
CA PHE A 550 -1.42 -21.10 19.18
C PHE A 550 -1.79 -19.93 18.26
N GLU A 551 -0.94 -19.74 17.25
CA GLU A 551 -1.10 -18.77 16.17
C GLU A 551 -1.37 -19.52 14.87
N VAL A 552 -2.35 -19.03 14.11
CA VAL A 552 -2.66 -19.54 12.77
C VAL A 552 -2.40 -18.41 11.77
N THR A 553 -1.72 -18.74 10.67
CA THR A 553 -1.35 -17.78 9.62
C THR A 553 -1.85 -18.21 8.25
N TRP A 554 -1.99 -17.24 7.36
CA TRP A 554 -2.31 -17.43 5.95
C TRP A 554 -1.61 -16.40 5.07
N ASP A 555 -1.61 -16.65 3.75
CA ASP A 555 -1.05 -15.71 2.79
C ASP A 555 -1.90 -14.42 2.72
N ASP A 556 -1.22 -13.27 2.60
CA ASP A 556 -1.92 -12.04 2.21
C ASP A 556 -2.50 -12.19 0.79
N VAL A 557 -3.58 -11.48 0.50
CA VAL A 557 -4.16 -11.41 -0.84
C VAL A 557 -4.42 -9.99 -1.28
N LEU A 558 -4.31 -9.77 -2.60
CA LEU A 558 -4.68 -8.52 -3.24
C LEU A 558 -6.05 -8.71 -3.88
N HIS A 559 -7.00 -7.87 -3.49
CA HIS A 559 -8.30 -7.78 -4.15
C HIS A 559 -8.11 -7.42 -5.63
N PRO A 560 -8.86 -8.00 -6.60
CA PRO A 560 -8.67 -7.70 -8.02
C PRO A 560 -8.90 -6.22 -8.37
N ASP A 561 -9.83 -5.56 -7.68
CA ASP A 561 -10.03 -4.10 -7.73
C ASP A 561 -9.12 -3.31 -6.77
N GLY A 562 -8.36 -3.98 -5.91
CA GLY A 562 -7.38 -3.40 -4.99
C GLY A 562 -7.93 -2.88 -3.66
N PHE A 563 -9.20 -3.12 -3.33
CA PHE A 563 -9.78 -2.81 -2.02
C PHE A 563 -9.17 -3.66 -0.89
N PRO A 564 -9.25 -3.22 0.38
CA PRO A 564 -8.79 -4.01 1.52
C PRO A 564 -9.55 -5.33 1.64
N VAL A 565 -8.82 -6.39 1.94
CA VAL A 565 -9.39 -7.71 2.23
C VAL A 565 -9.29 -7.96 3.72
N GLY A 566 -10.44 -8.08 4.37
CA GLY A 566 -10.56 -8.58 5.73
C GLY A 566 -10.63 -10.10 5.78
N PHE A 567 -10.35 -10.68 6.95
CA PHE A 567 -10.30 -12.11 7.17
C PHE A 567 -11.12 -12.54 8.39
N VAL A 568 -11.80 -13.67 8.24
CA VAL A 568 -12.54 -14.35 9.31
C VAL A 568 -12.08 -15.79 9.40
N TYR A 569 -11.61 -16.20 10.58
CA TYR A 569 -11.18 -17.56 10.84
C TYR A 569 -12.33 -18.36 11.45
N GLN A 570 -12.54 -19.58 10.94
CA GLN A 570 -13.60 -20.49 11.41
C GLN A 570 -13.04 -21.85 11.79
N ILE A 571 -13.63 -22.47 12.82
CA ILE A 571 -13.49 -23.89 13.15
C ILE A 571 -14.87 -24.53 13.11
N SER A 572 -14.95 -25.73 12.52
CA SER A 572 -16.18 -26.52 12.36
C SER A 572 -15.94 -27.99 12.71
N ARG A 573 -17.03 -28.72 13.00
CA ARG A 573 -17.01 -30.18 13.21
C ARG A 573 -16.96 -30.97 11.91
N ASP A 574 -17.37 -30.36 10.80
CA ASP A 574 -17.42 -30.99 9.48
C ASP A 574 -16.63 -30.17 8.46
N ASP A 575 -16.22 -30.82 7.38
CA ASP A 575 -15.44 -30.20 6.30
C ASP A 575 -16.29 -29.32 5.37
N THR A 576 -17.61 -29.37 5.50
CA THR A 576 -18.56 -28.52 4.79
C THR A 576 -18.84 -27.18 5.49
N PHE A 577 -18.45 -27.04 6.76
CA PHE A 577 -18.72 -25.87 7.63
C PHE A 577 -20.20 -25.63 7.89
N ASP A 578 -21.00 -26.70 7.96
CA ASP A 578 -22.42 -26.61 8.33
C ASP A 578 -22.60 -26.49 9.86
N ASP A 579 -21.66 -27.01 10.66
CA ASP A 579 -21.63 -26.94 12.13
C ASP A 579 -20.42 -26.14 12.61
N ILE A 580 -20.53 -24.81 12.60
CA ILE A 580 -19.47 -23.88 13.04
C ILE A 580 -19.41 -23.87 14.57
N LEU A 581 -18.23 -24.17 15.11
CA LEU A 581 -17.94 -24.15 16.55
C LEU A 581 -17.37 -22.81 17.01
N PHE A 582 -16.56 -22.20 16.16
CA PHE A 582 -15.80 -21.01 16.51
C PHE A 582 -15.64 -20.13 15.28
N GLN A 583 -15.80 -18.83 15.48
CA GLN A 583 -15.59 -17.81 14.47
C GLN A 583 -14.94 -16.60 15.13
N LYS A 584 -13.91 -16.03 14.49
CA LYS A 584 -13.26 -14.82 14.98
C LYS A 584 -12.74 -13.99 13.81
N HIS A 585 -13.01 -12.69 13.84
CA HIS A 585 -12.53 -11.75 12.84
C HIS A 585 -11.06 -11.42 13.10
N ALA A 586 -10.19 -11.69 12.13
CA ALA A 586 -8.79 -11.28 12.13
C ALA A 586 -8.58 -9.88 11.53
N ARG A 587 -9.68 -9.20 11.14
CA ARG A 587 -9.66 -7.87 10.51
C ARG A 587 -8.76 -7.92 9.28
N TYR A 588 -7.75 -7.06 9.18
CA TYR A 588 -6.82 -6.99 8.05
C TYR A 588 -5.50 -7.73 8.31
N GLU A 589 -5.44 -8.51 9.38
CA GLU A 589 -4.25 -9.28 9.70
C GLU A 589 -4.33 -10.66 9.05
N ASN A 590 -3.21 -11.11 8.50
CA ASN A 590 -3.05 -12.43 7.93
C ASN A 590 -2.70 -13.51 8.96
N ARG A 591 -3.02 -13.24 10.22
CA ARG A 591 -2.79 -14.12 11.35
C ARG A 591 -3.89 -13.95 12.37
N ILE A 592 -4.05 -14.97 13.21
CA ILE A 592 -4.92 -14.91 14.37
C ILE A 592 -4.30 -15.67 15.53
N GLU A 593 -4.32 -15.02 16.69
CA GLU A 593 -3.93 -15.62 17.97
C GLU A 593 -5.17 -16.22 18.65
N LEU A 594 -5.03 -17.46 19.10
CA LEU A 594 -6.12 -18.28 19.62
C LEU A 594 -5.79 -18.86 21.00
N ASN A 595 -6.83 -18.96 21.83
CA ASN A 595 -6.78 -19.63 23.12
C ASN A 595 -7.61 -20.92 23.06
N ALA A 596 -7.06 -22.02 23.58
CA ALA A 596 -7.67 -23.33 23.59
C ALA A 596 -8.96 -23.34 24.43
N GLU A 597 -9.02 -22.58 25.53
CA GLU A 597 -10.24 -22.44 26.35
C GLU A 597 -11.38 -21.77 25.56
N GLU A 598 -11.08 -20.74 24.74
CA GLU A 598 -12.07 -20.10 23.87
C GLU A 598 -12.68 -21.11 22.88
N ILE A 599 -11.83 -21.94 22.28
CA ILE A 599 -12.25 -22.96 21.31
C ILE A 599 -13.01 -24.10 21.99
N LEU A 600 -12.56 -24.55 23.15
CA LEU A 600 -13.19 -25.62 23.92
C LEU A 600 -14.51 -25.18 24.56
N SER A 601 -14.68 -23.90 24.91
CA SER A 601 -15.93 -23.36 25.44
C SER A 601 -17.09 -23.48 24.45
N GLY A 602 -16.78 -23.49 23.14
CA GLY A 602 -17.73 -23.77 22.08
C GLY A 602 -18.12 -25.25 21.93
N MET A 603 -17.48 -26.15 22.69
CA MET A 603 -17.75 -27.60 22.66
C MET A 603 -18.56 -28.03 23.89
N ASP A 604 -19.86 -28.34 23.73
CA ASP A 604 -20.67 -28.94 24.80
C ASP A 604 -20.37 -30.46 24.98
N SER A 605 -20.80 -31.05 26.09
CA SER A 605 -20.72 -32.47 26.44
C SER A 605 -21.22 -33.46 25.37
N SER A 606 -22.12 -33.04 24.48
CA SER A 606 -22.56 -33.80 23.28
C SER A 606 -21.49 -33.92 22.18
N HIS A 607 -20.39 -33.17 22.30
CA HIS A 607 -19.27 -33.10 21.36
C HIS A 607 -18.16 -34.12 21.70
N THR A 608 -18.42 -35.01 22.68
CA THR A 608 -17.46 -35.98 23.23
C THR A 608 -17.48 -37.36 22.54
N ASP A 609 -18.38 -37.59 21.58
CA ASP A 609 -18.56 -38.91 20.93
C ASP A 609 -17.46 -39.26 19.90
N GLN A 610 -16.57 -38.32 19.53
CA GLN A 610 -15.40 -38.59 18.69
C GLN A 610 -14.09 -38.75 19.49
N LYS A 611 -14.18 -39.21 20.75
CA LYS A 611 -13.00 -39.49 21.59
C LYS A 611 -12.25 -40.74 21.12
N ASN A 612 -11.60 -40.68 19.96
CA ASN A 612 -10.72 -41.75 19.49
C ASN A 612 -9.33 -41.57 20.14
N GLY A 613 -9.24 -41.89 21.43
CA GLY A 613 -7.98 -41.84 22.18
C GLY A 613 -7.55 -40.46 22.67
N GLY A 614 -8.48 -39.51 22.86
CA GLY A 614 -8.18 -38.17 23.43
C GLY A 614 -7.85 -37.08 22.40
N LYS A 615 -8.16 -37.31 21.12
CA LYS A 615 -8.01 -36.32 20.05
C LYS A 615 -9.36 -35.94 19.44
N TYR A 616 -9.63 -34.64 19.31
CA TYR A 616 -10.72 -34.07 18.55
C TYR A 616 -10.27 -33.84 17.12
N ARG A 617 -11.07 -34.27 16.15
CA ARG A 617 -10.89 -33.95 14.74
C ARG A 617 -11.88 -32.88 14.34
N LEU A 618 -11.37 -31.73 13.97
CA LEU A 618 -12.12 -30.56 13.55
C LEU A 618 -11.61 -30.12 12.18
N TYR A 619 -12.31 -29.18 11.59
CA TYR A 619 -11.89 -28.52 10.37
C TYR A 619 -11.78 -27.03 10.61
N HIS A 620 -10.79 -26.39 10.00
CA HIS A 620 -10.64 -24.94 10.06
C HIS A 620 -10.39 -24.35 8.68
N ARG A 621 -10.80 -23.10 8.50
CA ARG A 621 -10.62 -22.33 7.26
C ARG A 621 -10.53 -20.84 7.56
N VAL A 622 -10.11 -20.09 6.56
CA VAL A 622 -10.17 -18.62 6.53
C VAL A 622 -11.15 -18.21 5.45
N ILE A 623 -11.97 -17.20 5.73
CA ILE A 623 -12.82 -16.53 4.76
C ILE A 623 -12.21 -15.14 4.52
N SER A 624 -11.98 -14.80 3.26
CA SER A 624 -11.64 -13.43 2.86
C SER A 624 -12.91 -12.64 2.52
N THR A 625 -12.95 -11.37 2.87
CA THR A 625 -14.11 -10.50 2.62
C THR A 625 -13.72 -9.05 2.41
N ASP A 626 -14.39 -8.37 1.48
CA ASP A 626 -14.36 -6.91 1.29
C ASP A 626 -15.54 -6.22 2.02
N GLY A 627 -16.41 -6.98 2.68
CA GLY A 627 -17.66 -6.54 3.30
C GLY A 627 -18.91 -6.65 2.42
N LEU A 628 -18.76 -6.86 1.12
CA LEU A 628 -19.86 -7.08 0.15
C LEU A 628 -19.87 -8.52 -0.37
N HIS A 629 -18.70 -9.11 -0.50
CA HIS A 629 -18.42 -10.45 -0.99
C HIS A 629 -17.61 -11.24 0.04
N MET A 630 -17.67 -12.56 -0.07
CA MET A 630 -16.91 -13.47 0.77
C MET A 630 -16.44 -14.67 -0.03
N ALA A 631 -15.16 -15.00 0.09
CA ALA A 631 -14.58 -16.18 -0.52
C ALA A 631 -14.02 -17.11 0.56
N ALA A 632 -14.59 -18.31 0.67
CA ALA A 632 -14.15 -19.30 1.64
C ALA A 632 -12.91 -20.06 1.15
N GLY A 633 -11.88 -20.08 1.99
CA GLY A 633 -10.71 -20.92 1.82
C GLY A 633 -11.01 -22.41 1.91
N THR A 634 -10.06 -23.22 1.47
CA THR A 634 -10.14 -24.68 1.58
C THR A 634 -10.12 -25.13 3.05
N ALA A 635 -11.01 -26.04 3.40
CA ALA A 635 -11.01 -26.71 4.69
C ALA A 635 -9.68 -27.47 4.92
N ALA A 636 -9.07 -27.28 6.09
CA ALA A 636 -7.95 -28.09 6.56
C ALA A 636 -8.33 -28.84 7.83
N LEU A 637 -7.70 -30.00 8.07
CA LEU A 637 -7.93 -30.80 9.28
C LEU A 637 -7.17 -30.19 10.46
N LEU A 638 -7.87 -29.93 11.55
CA LEU A 638 -7.32 -29.50 12.83
C LEU A 638 -7.49 -30.64 13.86
N GLU A 639 -6.38 -31.26 14.25
CA GLU A 639 -6.37 -32.28 15.30
C GLU A 639 -5.99 -31.66 16.65
N ILE A 640 -6.95 -31.54 17.58
CA ILE A 640 -6.71 -31.06 18.94
C ILE A 640 -6.58 -32.26 19.88
N SER A 641 -5.45 -32.42 20.56
CA SER A 641 -5.28 -33.47 21.56
C SER A 641 -5.53 -32.89 22.94
N SER A 642 -6.38 -33.53 23.76
CA SER A 642 -6.44 -33.21 25.19
C SER A 642 -5.18 -33.78 25.86
N GLY A 643 -4.17 -32.95 26.12
CA GLY A 643 -3.11 -33.24 27.08
C GLY A 643 -3.59 -32.97 28.50
N ASP A 644 -3.02 -33.66 29.49
CA ASP A 644 -3.24 -33.40 30.93
C ASP A 644 -2.83 -31.98 31.34
#